data_AF-A0AAU7B0N9-F1
#
_entry.id   AF-A0AAU7B0N9-F1
#
_cell.length_a   1.000
_cell.length_b   1.000
_cell.length_c   1.000
_cell.angle_alpha   90.00
_cell.angle_beta   90.00
_cell.angle_gamma   90.00
#
_symmetry.space_group_name_H-M   'P 1'
#
loop_
_entity.id
_entity.type
_entity.pdbx_description
1 polymer ?
#
loop_
_entity_poly.entity_id
_entity_poly.type
_entity_poly.pdbx_seq_one_letter_code
_entity_poly.pdbx_strand_id
1 'polypeptide(L)'
;MHGFRLSSAAALVVFASVLFAAGAQAATVTLSPYGSGGYRYRVGPLNHTPGFEAVAFADTGFANGAAGFGNPGASCSQPVVTTWQGSNTDLLVRKQVAVPARVGRVTIRGRVDDAVTVYFNGVQVGSNIDTRRACATGGTDFEFVVPAAAVTAGAANLLAVRARDTGGNQFLDVEVVADEPADLAMTVASTPDPVRAGDALSVAYTVRNNGPVSSPSSTFTAQIPAQTTLAATPSGCTLSGQTLTCSVGALAAGTAATRTIAYAVNPTATGTVTATATSVANAAIVDDIPANNTGTTNSRVEDSADLSLAKTVDTPTAAPGATRTYTLTARNDGPADARTITVTDALPSGVTFAGANSGCTLAGTTVTCTADGLDSGQARTFTITVTVDAVATPVAHQHDLAVDKIDQDVALDPGQTVTAALACPGGGLLVDTSFGVVSVDQGTGSAADVDLVRFVSTSTGAATATIANRATGRAQGKLSGLCLPARTGDAAGHSHALSLGGLGTATVPAGTGRQTASLTCAPGSSVASPGIDVVGGRAVLVGSERTGSGRAFTVDVLDAGATVTVSGRCLDLRTGTAAGHAHDLVIDEIGRTVSVPAGATVTESLVCADDAKGAVASFLAPAGIIALGNQPQPKSRVFTLQNGTGGSLDVRLGLTCVNVRTSDPVVARRIVNTATLANIAPIRDPDSADRTASATLLVVAGDPEPAANPSPAAPPVTTPAAPRSARATIARSAVLTVSGNRSAVKLPVVCSSACSGTVTLVAARTAAGLRAGTVIGTARFAGGAGRRTVRVALRPQAVRAARRGRLGQVRAVVRQQGLAQARGQLVRLGR
;
A
#
# COMPACT_ATOMS: atom_id res chain seq x y z
N MET A 1 -69.76 -24.63 -3.54
CA MET A 1 -70.93 -24.42 -2.67
C MET A 1 -70.59 -24.93 -1.28
N HIS A 2 -70.80 -24.06 -0.28
CA HIS A 2 -70.87 -24.28 1.18
C HIS A 2 -69.71 -25.01 1.87
N GLY A 3 -69.02 -24.49 2.88
CA GLY A 3 -69.29 -23.43 3.88
C GLY A 3 -68.70 -23.96 5.19
N PHE A 4 -67.78 -23.28 5.89
CA PHE A 4 -67.99 -22.29 6.96
C PHE A 4 -66.56 -21.90 7.43
N ARG A 5 -66.06 -20.66 7.34
CA ARG A 5 -66.30 -19.42 8.10
C ARG A 5 -65.98 -19.44 9.61
N LEU A 6 -65.17 -18.42 9.99
CA LEU A 6 -64.97 -17.71 11.28
C LEU A 6 -63.60 -17.98 11.92
N SER A 7 -62.86 -17.03 12.49
CA SER A 7 -62.91 -15.56 12.61
C SER A 7 -61.72 -15.14 13.49
N SER A 8 -61.07 -14.01 13.15
CA SER A 8 -60.47 -12.98 14.04
C SER A 8 -59.60 -13.42 15.24
N ALA A 9 -58.29 -13.17 15.23
CA ALA A 9 -57.60 -11.89 15.53
C ALA A 9 -57.19 -11.70 17.01
N ALA A 10 -55.90 -11.38 17.15
CA ALA A 10 -55.23 -10.60 18.20
C ALA A 10 -54.84 -11.25 19.55
N ALA A 11 -53.51 -11.43 19.65
CA ALA A 11 -52.62 -11.06 20.76
C ALA A 11 -52.77 -11.78 22.12
N LEU A 12 -51.80 -12.66 22.40
CA LEU A 12 -51.33 -12.88 23.77
C LEU A 12 -49.80 -12.96 23.81
N VAL A 13 -49.29 -12.26 24.81
CA VAL A 13 -47.92 -11.99 25.21
C VAL A 13 -47.05 -13.24 25.37
N VAL A 14 -45.77 -13.08 25.00
CA VAL A 14 -44.57 -13.84 25.37
C VAL A 14 -44.76 -14.82 26.53
N PHE A 15 -44.65 -16.13 26.24
CA PHE A 15 -44.05 -17.11 27.13
C PHE A 15 -43.23 -18.09 26.29
N ALA A 16 -41.91 -17.91 26.32
CA ALA A 16 -40.97 -18.96 25.97
C ALA A 16 -41.06 -20.05 27.04
N SER A 17 -41.83 -21.10 26.76
CA SER A 17 -41.80 -22.34 27.53
C SER A 17 -41.22 -23.40 26.61
N VAL A 18 -39.89 -23.41 26.50
CA VAL A 18 -39.17 -24.59 26.02
C VAL A 18 -39.46 -25.68 27.05
N LEU A 19 -40.24 -26.67 26.64
CA LEU A 19 -40.31 -27.96 27.34
C LEU A 19 -38.87 -28.51 27.37
N PHE A 20 -38.26 -28.47 28.55
CA PHE A 20 -37.11 -29.31 28.87
C PHE A 20 -37.57 -30.76 28.80
N ALA A 21 -37.10 -31.51 27.80
CA ALA A 21 -37.29 -32.95 27.71
C ALA A 21 -35.93 -33.63 27.54
N ALA A 22 -35.54 -34.34 28.61
CA ALA A 22 -34.70 -35.54 28.65
C ALA A 22 -33.29 -35.51 28.01
N GLY A 23 -32.30 -35.28 28.88
CA GLY A 23 -31.11 -36.13 29.03
C GLY A 23 -30.12 -36.23 27.87
N ALA A 24 -29.24 -35.24 27.73
CA ALA A 24 -27.95 -35.41 27.09
C ALA A 24 -27.13 -36.48 27.86
N GLN A 25 -26.67 -37.55 27.21
CA GLN A 25 -25.71 -38.49 27.80
C GLN A 25 -24.38 -38.34 27.07
N ALA A 26 -23.41 -37.73 27.75
CA ALA A 26 -22.01 -37.75 27.35
C ALA A 26 -21.55 -39.20 27.11
N ALA A 27 -20.58 -39.41 26.23
CA ALA A 27 -20.02 -40.75 26.06
C ALA A 27 -19.33 -41.15 27.38
N THR A 28 -19.85 -42.20 27.99
CA THR A 28 -19.37 -42.71 29.27
C THR A 28 -18.16 -43.61 29.05
N VAL A 29 -17.03 -43.27 29.66
CA VAL A 29 -15.84 -44.11 29.72
C VAL A 29 -15.82 -44.85 31.05
N THR A 30 -15.70 -46.18 31.00
CA THR A 30 -15.52 -46.99 32.20
C THR A 30 -14.07 -46.92 32.66
N LEU A 31 -13.81 -46.19 33.75
CA LEU A 31 -12.48 -46.03 34.35
C LEU A 31 -12.04 -47.27 35.13
N SER A 32 -13.01 -47.98 35.70
CA SER A 32 -12.80 -49.24 36.42
C SER A 32 -14.02 -50.12 36.20
N PRO A 33 -13.98 -51.12 35.31
CA PRO A 33 -15.14 -51.97 35.04
C PRO A 33 -15.42 -52.89 36.22
N TYR A 34 -16.65 -53.42 36.25
CA TYR A 34 -17.02 -54.53 37.12
C TYR A 34 -16.03 -55.70 36.99
N GLY A 35 -15.70 -56.32 38.11
CA GLY A 35 -14.73 -57.41 38.15
C GLY A 35 -13.28 -57.01 37.84
N SER A 36 -12.93 -55.72 37.80
CA SER A 36 -11.53 -55.32 37.59
C SER A 36 -10.62 -55.75 38.75
N GLY A 37 -9.34 -56.02 38.46
CA GLY A 37 -8.33 -56.34 39.47
C GLY A 37 -7.67 -55.10 40.10
N GLY A 38 -6.65 -55.31 40.93
CA GLY A 38 -5.79 -54.24 41.47
C GLY A 38 -6.34 -53.51 42.69
N TYR A 39 -7.38 -54.05 43.32
CA TYR A 39 -7.88 -53.58 44.60
C TYR A 39 -6.96 -54.06 45.74
N ARG A 40 -6.63 -53.16 46.68
CA ARG A 40 -6.06 -53.52 47.97
C ARG A 40 -7.19 -53.64 48.97
N TYR A 41 -7.21 -54.71 49.76
CA TYR A 41 -8.27 -54.94 50.72
C TYR A 41 -7.78 -55.45 52.08
N ARG A 42 -8.59 -55.19 53.11
CA ARG A 42 -8.41 -55.71 54.46
C ARG A 42 -9.77 -55.97 55.10
N VAL A 43 -9.85 -57.09 55.79
CA VAL A 43 -11.03 -57.50 56.56
C VAL A 43 -10.75 -57.23 58.03
N GLY A 44 -11.70 -56.62 58.74
CA GLY A 44 -11.58 -56.32 60.17
C GLY A 44 -12.91 -56.48 60.91
N PRO A 45 -12.89 -56.44 62.26
CA PRO A 45 -14.11 -56.44 63.05
C PRO A 45 -14.97 -55.21 62.73
N LEU A 46 -16.29 -55.30 62.90
CA LEU A 46 -17.20 -54.15 62.74
C LEU A 46 -16.71 -52.96 63.56
N ASN A 47 -16.80 -51.77 62.96
CA ASN A 47 -16.46 -50.49 63.54
C ASN A 47 -14.96 -50.20 63.64
N HIS A 48 -14.17 -50.67 62.67
CA HIS A 48 -12.80 -50.17 62.50
C HIS A 48 -12.80 -48.63 62.36
N THR A 49 -11.90 -47.96 63.08
CA THR A 49 -11.81 -46.50 63.15
C THR A 49 -11.45 -45.88 61.80
N PRO A 50 -12.06 -44.72 61.40
CA PRO A 50 -11.76 -44.04 60.14
C PRO A 50 -10.31 -43.55 60.06
N GLY A 51 -9.75 -43.57 58.86
CA GLY A 51 -8.37 -43.21 58.53
C GLY A 51 -7.91 -43.88 57.24
N PHE A 52 -8.52 -45.02 56.88
CA PHE A 52 -8.24 -45.75 55.64
C PHE A 52 -8.77 -45.05 54.39
N GLU A 53 -9.59 -44.02 54.51
CA GLU A 53 -10.10 -43.20 53.40
C GLU A 53 -9.09 -42.12 52.96
N ALA A 54 -8.15 -41.75 53.84
CA ALA A 54 -7.18 -40.71 53.56
C ALA A 54 -6.22 -41.09 52.42
N VAL A 55 -5.90 -40.14 51.55
CA VAL A 55 -5.01 -40.35 50.39
C VAL A 55 -3.64 -40.87 50.83
N ALA A 56 -3.08 -40.30 51.90
CA ALA A 56 -1.75 -40.65 52.42
C ALA A 56 -1.71 -41.92 53.29
N PHE A 57 -2.84 -42.61 53.50
CA PHE A 57 -2.88 -43.81 54.33
C PHE A 57 -2.04 -44.94 53.72
N ALA A 58 -1.18 -45.55 54.54
CA ALA A 58 -0.33 -46.67 54.14
C ALA A 58 -1.13 -47.99 54.15
N ASP A 59 -1.46 -48.51 52.98
CA ASP A 59 -2.18 -49.76 52.79
C ASP A 59 -1.24 -50.93 52.43
N THR A 60 0.05 -50.85 52.79
CA THR A 60 1.03 -51.93 52.58
C THR A 60 0.69 -53.22 53.32
N GLY A 61 -0.11 -53.13 54.40
CA GLY A 61 -0.65 -54.28 55.12
C GLY A 61 -1.98 -54.82 54.57
N PHE A 62 -2.49 -54.27 53.46
CA PHE A 62 -3.68 -54.76 52.79
C PHE A 62 -3.27 -55.87 51.81
N ALA A 63 -4.06 -56.93 51.73
CA ALA A 63 -3.85 -57.95 50.72
C ALA A 63 -4.19 -57.41 49.33
N ASN A 64 -3.50 -57.88 48.29
CA ASN A 64 -3.91 -57.61 46.92
C ASN A 64 -5.06 -58.55 46.57
N GLY A 65 -6.22 -57.99 46.21
CA GLY A 65 -7.39 -58.75 45.79
C GLY A 65 -7.28 -59.24 44.36
N ALA A 66 -7.87 -60.40 44.08
CA ALA A 66 -8.17 -60.85 42.73
C ALA A 66 -9.33 -60.03 42.12
N ALA A 67 -9.56 -60.21 40.81
CA ALA A 67 -10.57 -59.53 40.00
C ALA A 67 -12.00 -59.69 40.59
N GLY A 68 -12.57 -58.57 41.08
CA GLY A 68 -13.94 -58.49 41.63
C GLY A 68 -14.18 -59.23 42.95
N PHE A 69 -14.88 -58.62 43.91
CA PHE A 69 -15.47 -59.36 45.04
C PHE A 69 -16.89 -59.85 44.66
N GLY A 70 -17.06 -60.31 43.41
CA GLY A 70 -18.30 -60.80 42.78
C GLY A 70 -18.29 -60.75 41.23
N ASN A 71 -19.10 -61.58 40.55
CA ASN A 71 -19.32 -61.56 39.09
C ASN A 71 -20.79 -61.20 38.79
N PRO A 72 -21.10 -60.27 37.87
CA PRO A 72 -22.47 -59.85 37.53
C PRO A 72 -23.37 -60.95 36.94
N GLY A 73 -22.81 -62.08 36.49
CA GLY A 73 -23.56 -63.18 35.87
C GLY A 73 -24.12 -64.24 36.83
N ALA A 74 -23.76 -64.21 38.11
CA ALA A 74 -24.24 -65.19 39.06
C ALA A 74 -25.54 -64.70 39.71
N SER A 75 -26.63 -65.46 39.51
CA SER A 75 -27.75 -65.41 40.44
C SER A 75 -27.25 -65.62 41.87
N CYS A 76 -27.96 -65.10 42.86
CA CYS A 76 -27.77 -65.33 44.30
C CYS A 76 -27.63 -66.84 44.70
N SER A 77 -27.67 -67.79 43.76
CA SER A 77 -27.51 -69.25 43.90
C SER A 77 -26.14 -69.84 43.47
N GLN A 78 -25.21 -69.03 42.93
CA GLN A 78 -23.82 -69.45 42.64
C GLN A 78 -22.84 -68.29 42.90
N PRO A 79 -22.67 -67.82 44.15
CA PRO A 79 -21.75 -66.73 44.42
C PRO A 79 -20.31 -67.18 44.12
N VAL A 80 -19.58 -66.42 43.30
CA VAL A 80 -18.11 -66.44 43.37
C VAL A 80 -17.77 -65.72 44.66
N VAL A 81 -17.75 -66.49 45.74
CA VAL A 81 -17.46 -66.02 47.09
C VAL A 81 -15.96 -65.74 47.17
N THR A 82 -15.56 -64.49 47.33
CA THR A 82 -14.38 -64.25 48.15
C THR A 82 -14.84 -64.41 49.59
N THR A 83 -14.67 -65.60 50.16
CA THR A 83 -15.02 -65.82 51.57
C THR A 83 -14.11 -64.94 52.42
N TRP A 84 -14.60 -63.80 52.94
CA TRP A 84 -13.94 -63.11 54.03
C TRP A 84 -14.51 -63.68 55.34
N GLN A 85 -13.75 -64.55 56.00
CA GLN A 85 -14.30 -65.36 57.09
C GLN A 85 -14.84 -64.48 58.24
N GLY A 86 -16.15 -64.61 58.52
CA GLY A 86 -16.82 -64.06 59.71
C GLY A 86 -18.02 -63.18 59.38
N SER A 87 -19.18 -63.50 59.97
CA SER A 87 -20.32 -62.57 60.09
C SER A 87 -19.92 -61.39 60.99
N ASN A 88 -20.48 -60.20 60.78
CA ASN A 88 -20.13 -58.98 61.51
C ASN A 88 -18.69 -58.52 61.24
N THR A 89 -18.40 -58.20 59.98
CA THR A 89 -17.08 -57.68 59.54
C THR A 89 -17.20 -56.44 58.66
N ASP A 90 -16.13 -55.64 58.63
CA ASP A 90 -15.92 -54.56 57.65
C ASP A 90 -14.92 -55.02 56.59
N LEU A 91 -15.27 -54.90 55.31
CA LEU A 91 -14.34 -54.98 54.18
C LEU A 91 -13.91 -53.55 53.79
N LEU A 92 -12.63 -53.26 53.95
CA LEU A 92 -12.01 -52.00 53.55
C LEU A 92 -11.27 -52.21 52.23
N VAL A 93 -11.64 -51.45 51.21
CA VAL A 93 -11.09 -51.56 49.85
C VAL A 93 -10.50 -50.23 49.42
N ARG A 94 -9.34 -50.27 48.75
CA ARG A 94 -8.65 -49.12 48.16
C ARG A 94 -8.19 -49.43 46.75
N LYS A 95 -8.34 -48.47 45.83
CA LYS A 95 -7.87 -48.59 44.43
C LYS A 95 -7.51 -47.23 43.86
N GLN A 96 -6.44 -47.17 43.09
CA GLN A 96 -6.12 -46.01 42.26
C GLN A 96 -6.91 -46.10 40.94
N VAL A 97 -7.65 -45.04 40.63
CA VAL A 97 -8.46 -44.89 39.43
C VAL A 97 -7.91 -43.71 38.63
N ALA A 98 -7.45 -43.95 37.40
CA ALA A 98 -6.98 -42.89 36.52
C ALA A 98 -8.17 -42.14 35.93
N VAL A 99 -8.30 -40.84 36.25
CA VAL A 99 -9.35 -39.99 35.69
C VAL A 99 -8.78 -39.18 34.53
N PRO A 100 -9.42 -39.16 33.34
CA PRO A 100 -8.97 -38.38 32.19
C PRO A 100 -8.82 -36.88 32.48
N ALA A 101 -8.01 -36.20 31.67
CA ALA A 101 -7.78 -34.76 31.82
C ALA A 101 -9.01 -33.90 31.49
N ARG A 102 -9.89 -34.39 30.60
CA ARG A 102 -11.17 -33.77 30.25
C ARG A 102 -12.29 -34.70 30.63
N VAL A 103 -12.88 -34.45 31.80
CA VAL A 103 -13.98 -35.23 32.37
C VAL A 103 -15.09 -34.28 32.80
N GLY A 104 -16.33 -34.64 32.50
CA GLY A 104 -17.52 -33.99 33.03
C GLY A 104 -17.84 -34.54 34.42
N ARG A 105 -18.66 -35.59 34.46
CA ARG A 105 -19.18 -36.19 35.69
C ARG A 105 -18.53 -37.54 35.96
N VAL A 106 -18.07 -37.79 37.18
CA VAL A 106 -17.61 -39.11 37.62
C VAL A 106 -18.69 -39.74 38.49
N THR A 107 -19.07 -40.97 38.17
CA THR A 107 -20.09 -41.74 38.89
C THR A 107 -19.48 -43.04 39.38
N ILE A 108 -19.72 -43.37 40.64
CA ILE A 108 -19.34 -44.64 41.26
C ILE A 108 -20.63 -45.42 41.53
N ARG A 109 -20.76 -46.59 40.91
CA ARG A 109 -21.94 -47.44 41.05
C ARG A 109 -21.55 -48.87 41.31
N GLY A 110 -22.41 -49.63 41.97
CA GLY A 110 -22.00 -50.95 42.41
C GLY A 110 -23.09 -51.78 43.05
N ARG A 111 -22.66 -52.94 43.54
CA ARG A 111 -23.46 -53.89 44.31
C ARG A 111 -22.78 -54.19 45.63
N VAL A 112 -23.57 -54.37 46.69
CA VAL A 112 -23.11 -54.66 48.05
C VAL A 112 -24.17 -55.48 48.79
N ASP A 113 -23.75 -56.38 49.69
CA ASP A 113 -24.69 -57.25 50.43
C ASP A 113 -25.56 -56.51 51.46
N ASP A 114 -24.95 -55.64 52.28
CA ASP A 114 -25.67 -54.95 53.37
C ASP A 114 -25.54 -53.43 53.25
N ALA A 115 -24.35 -52.88 53.57
CA ALA A 115 -24.12 -51.44 53.62
C ALA A 115 -22.79 -51.04 52.99
N VAL A 116 -22.77 -49.86 52.37
CA VAL A 116 -21.57 -49.30 51.74
C VAL A 116 -21.37 -47.84 52.13
N THR A 117 -20.12 -47.44 52.28
CA THR A 117 -19.69 -46.05 52.30
C THR A 117 -18.53 -45.87 51.33
N VAL A 118 -18.67 -44.89 50.44
CA VAL A 118 -17.72 -44.63 49.36
C VAL A 118 -17.02 -43.31 49.62
N TYR A 119 -15.70 -43.32 49.46
CA TYR A 119 -14.82 -42.17 49.56
C TYR A 119 -14.02 -42.03 48.26
N PHE A 120 -13.76 -40.79 47.87
CA PHE A 120 -12.92 -40.47 46.72
C PHE A 120 -11.96 -39.35 47.12
N ASN A 121 -10.66 -39.63 47.01
CA ASN A 121 -9.59 -38.77 47.52
C ASN A 121 -9.79 -38.33 48.98
N GLY A 122 -10.32 -39.22 49.83
CA GLY A 122 -10.61 -38.94 51.25
C GLY A 122 -11.89 -38.15 51.52
N VAL A 123 -12.64 -37.73 50.49
CA VAL A 123 -13.96 -37.11 50.63
C VAL A 123 -15.03 -38.19 50.59
N GLN A 124 -15.93 -38.23 51.57
CA GLN A 124 -17.08 -39.14 51.53
C GLN A 124 -18.04 -38.71 50.41
N VAL A 125 -18.21 -39.58 49.42
CA VAL A 125 -19.06 -39.35 48.25
C VAL A 125 -20.50 -39.76 48.52
N GLY A 126 -20.69 -40.83 49.29
CA GLY A 126 -22.02 -41.32 49.63
C GLY A 126 -21.98 -42.53 50.56
N SER A 127 -23.13 -42.83 51.17
CA SER A 127 -23.33 -44.03 51.98
C SER A 127 -24.75 -44.55 51.77
N ASN A 128 -24.92 -45.85 51.67
CA ASN A 128 -26.23 -46.52 51.63
C ASN A 128 -26.25 -47.63 52.69
N ILE A 129 -27.33 -47.73 53.48
CA ILE A 129 -27.36 -48.48 54.75
C ILE A 129 -28.36 -49.66 54.76
N ASP A 130 -29.18 -49.91 53.74
CA ASP A 130 -30.15 -51.02 53.81
C ASP A 130 -30.46 -51.69 52.46
N THR A 131 -29.96 -52.92 52.28
CA THR A 131 -30.31 -53.79 51.14
C THR A 131 -30.82 -55.18 51.57
N ARG A 132 -31.43 -55.32 52.76
CA ARG A 132 -32.15 -56.55 53.16
C ARG A 132 -33.34 -56.94 52.25
N ARG A 133 -33.56 -56.22 51.15
CA ARG A 133 -34.45 -56.61 50.06
C ARG A 133 -33.64 -56.93 48.81
N ALA A 134 -33.29 -58.21 48.71
CA ALA A 134 -33.26 -59.04 47.50
C ALA A 134 -32.66 -58.44 46.21
N CYS A 135 -31.53 -59.01 45.79
CA CYS A 135 -31.15 -59.38 44.41
C CYS A 135 -32.29 -59.14 43.37
N ALA A 136 -32.55 -57.89 42.96
CA ALA A 136 -33.37 -57.61 41.80
C ALA A 136 -32.50 -57.93 40.59
N THR A 137 -32.89 -58.97 39.84
CA THR A 137 -32.22 -59.44 38.63
C THR A 137 -31.86 -58.25 37.72
N GLY A 138 -30.58 -57.88 37.66
CA GLY A 138 -30.03 -56.92 36.70
C GLY A 138 -29.74 -55.47 37.14
N GLY A 139 -29.95 -55.04 38.40
CA GLY A 139 -29.78 -53.61 38.82
C GLY A 139 -28.49 -53.17 39.54
N THR A 140 -28.27 -51.87 39.77
CA THR A 140 -27.21 -51.31 40.66
C THR A 140 -27.77 -51.05 42.06
N ASP A 141 -27.11 -51.50 43.12
CA ASP A 141 -27.59 -51.33 44.51
C ASP A 141 -27.28 -49.92 45.06
N PHE A 142 -26.24 -49.27 44.52
CA PHE A 142 -25.95 -47.87 44.77
C PHE A 142 -25.36 -47.20 43.53
N GLU A 143 -25.60 -45.89 43.42
CA GLU A 143 -25.00 -45.00 42.44
C GLU A 143 -24.76 -43.64 43.10
N PHE A 144 -23.51 -43.19 43.11
CA PHE A 144 -23.13 -41.91 43.69
C PHE A 144 -22.35 -41.07 42.68
N VAL A 145 -22.71 -39.79 42.58
CA VAL A 145 -21.96 -38.81 41.79
C VAL A 145 -20.84 -38.24 42.66
N VAL A 146 -19.60 -38.32 42.18
CA VAL A 146 -18.44 -37.76 42.88
C VAL A 146 -18.51 -36.23 42.77
N PRO A 147 -18.42 -35.47 43.88
CA PRO A 147 -18.32 -34.02 43.83
C PRO A 147 -17.12 -33.61 42.98
N ALA A 148 -17.29 -32.66 42.04
CA ALA A 148 -16.22 -32.23 41.15
C ALA A 148 -14.95 -31.79 41.91
N ALA A 149 -15.11 -31.17 43.09
CA ALA A 149 -14.00 -30.74 43.96
C ALA A 149 -13.17 -31.91 44.54
N ALA A 150 -13.72 -33.12 44.59
CA ALA A 150 -13.01 -34.32 45.04
C ALA A 150 -12.22 -35.01 43.92
N VAL A 151 -12.40 -34.60 42.66
CA VAL A 151 -11.76 -35.21 41.48
C VAL A 151 -10.52 -34.41 41.08
N THR A 152 -9.40 -35.10 40.93
CA THR A 152 -8.17 -34.57 40.31
C THR A 152 -8.10 -35.07 38.87
N ALA A 153 -8.55 -34.24 37.91
CA ALA A 153 -8.53 -34.60 36.49
C ALA A 153 -7.10 -34.77 35.95
N GLY A 154 -6.92 -35.73 35.04
CA GLY A 154 -5.61 -36.03 34.42
C GLY A 154 -4.61 -36.75 35.33
N ALA A 155 -5.07 -37.25 36.50
CA ALA A 155 -4.24 -37.90 37.50
C ALA A 155 -4.88 -39.19 38.05
N ALA A 156 -4.10 -39.94 38.82
CA ALA A 156 -4.61 -41.04 39.63
C ALA A 156 -5.38 -40.49 40.84
N ASN A 157 -6.56 -41.04 41.08
CA ASN A 157 -7.44 -40.69 42.18
C ASN A 157 -7.66 -41.92 43.06
N LEU A 158 -7.70 -41.73 44.37
CA LEU A 158 -7.94 -42.82 45.31
C LEU A 158 -9.45 -43.06 45.47
N LEU A 159 -9.92 -44.21 45.02
CA LEU A 159 -11.19 -44.79 45.45
C LEU A 159 -10.96 -45.57 46.75
N ALA A 160 -11.73 -45.27 47.79
CA ALA A 160 -11.79 -46.06 49.01
C ALA A 160 -13.24 -46.44 49.33
N VAL A 161 -13.49 -47.70 49.63
CA VAL A 161 -14.83 -48.23 49.87
C VAL A 161 -14.83 -49.03 51.15
N ARG A 162 -15.79 -48.76 52.02
CA ARG A 162 -16.10 -49.59 53.18
C ARG A 162 -17.41 -50.31 52.90
N ALA A 163 -17.36 -51.62 52.78
CA ALA A 163 -18.54 -52.48 52.78
C ALA A 163 -18.68 -53.13 54.15
N ARG A 164 -19.88 -53.12 54.73
CA ARG A 164 -20.18 -53.83 55.98
C ARG A 164 -20.97 -55.08 55.65
N ASP A 165 -20.68 -56.15 56.38
CA ASP A 165 -21.47 -57.38 56.38
C ASP A 165 -21.92 -57.69 57.82
N THR A 166 -23.25 -57.78 58.00
CA THR A 166 -23.94 -58.12 59.24
C THR A 166 -24.67 -59.48 59.15
N GLY A 167 -24.43 -60.24 58.08
CA GLY A 167 -25.08 -61.50 57.73
C GLY A 167 -24.09 -62.61 57.35
N GLY A 168 -24.52 -63.52 56.47
CA GLY A 168 -23.77 -64.71 56.05
C GLY A 168 -23.38 -64.76 54.57
N ASN A 169 -23.86 -63.81 53.75
CA ASN A 169 -23.47 -63.62 52.37
C ASN A 169 -22.60 -62.37 52.26
N GLN A 170 -21.66 -62.33 51.32
CA GLN A 170 -20.63 -61.29 51.29
C GLN A 170 -20.21 -61.01 49.86
N PHE A 171 -20.51 -59.81 49.35
CA PHE A 171 -20.06 -59.36 48.03
C PHE A 171 -19.90 -57.84 47.96
N LEU A 172 -18.98 -57.41 47.10
CA LEU A 172 -18.77 -56.02 46.73
C LEU A 172 -18.26 -55.93 45.28
N ASP A 173 -19.00 -55.25 44.42
CA ASP A 173 -18.51 -54.95 43.07
C ASP A 173 -18.77 -53.48 42.75
N VAL A 174 -17.73 -52.81 42.25
CA VAL A 174 -17.74 -51.35 42.09
C VAL A 174 -17.22 -51.00 40.70
N GLU A 175 -18.08 -50.34 39.93
CA GLU A 175 -17.73 -49.71 38.68
C GLU A 175 -17.53 -48.21 38.90
N VAL A 176 -16.47 -47.67 38.32
CA VAL A 176 -16.27 -46.22 38.20
C VAL A 176 -16.38 -45.84 36.75
N VAL A 177 -17.30 -44.94 36.45
CA VAL A 177 -17.52 -44.40 35.12
C VAL A 177 -17.34 -42.88 35.11
N ALA A 178 -16.92 -42.35 33.98
CA ALA A 178 -16.74 -40.93 33.77
C ALA A 178 -17.37 -40.51 32.44
N ASP A 179 -18.12 -39.42 32.48
CA ASP A 179 -18.67 -38.77 31.30
C ASP A 179 -17.55 -37.93 30.66
N GLU A 180 -17.20 -38.18 29.39
CA GLU A 180 -16.26 -37.34 28.66
C GLU A 180 -17.01 -36.36 27.73
N PRO A 181 -16.72 -35.04 27.79
CA PRO A 181 -17.37 -34.04 26.97
C PRO A 181 -16.76 -33.98 25.55
N ALA A 182 -17.55 -33.52 24.57
CA ALA A 182 -16.97 -33.03 23.31
C ALA A 182 -16.46 -31.58 23.53
N ASP A 183 -15.64 -31.09 22.61
CA ASP A 183 -15.18 -29.69 22.60
C ASP A 183 -15.24 -29.22 21.15
N LEU A 184 -16.33 -28.56 20.75
CA LEU A 184 -16.47 -28.03 19.39
C LEU A 184 -15.93 -26.61 19.33
N ALA A 185 -14.98 -26.36 18.44
CA ALA A 185 -14.44 -25.04 18.17
C ALA A 185 -14.79 -24.58 16.75
N MET A 186 -15.17 -23.30 16.63
CA MET A 186 -15.48 -22.67 15.35
C MET A 186 -14.34 -21.74 14.91
N THR A 187 -13.86 -21.92 13.67
CA THR A 187 -13.02 -20.93 12.99
C THR A 187 -13.66 -20.51 11.68
N VAL A 188 -13.62 -19.21 11.41
CA VAL A 188 -14.19 -18.61 10.20
C VAL A 188 -13.09 -17.83 9.49
N ALA A 189 -12.95 -18.05 8.19
CA ALA A 189 -12.01 -17.33 7.33
C ALA A 189 -12.70 -16.88 6.05
N SER A 190 -12.30 -15.75 5.48
CA SER A 190 -12.86 -15.23 4.24
C SER A 190 -11.77 -14.99 3.19
N THR A 191 -12.12 -15.15 1.92
CA THR A 191 -11.25 -14.88 0.79
C THR A 191 -12.06 -14.45 -0.44
N PRO A 192 -11.63 -13.45 -1.21
CA PRO A 192 -10.45 -12.59 -0.97
C PRO A 192 -10.65 -11.59 0.20
N ASP A 193 -9.55 -11.10 0.77
CA ASP A 193 -9.50 -9.94 1.66
C ASP A 193 -8.33 -9.03 1.22
N PRO A 194 -8.60 -7.83 0.68
CA PRO A 194 -9.92 -7.23 0.49
C PRO A 194 -10.76 -7.91 -0.62
N VAL A 195 -12.10 -7.77 -0.55
CA VAL A 195 -13.06 -8.20 -1.58
C VAL A 195 -13.63 -7.02 -2.33
N ARG A 196 -13.89 -7.14 -3.63
CA ARG A 196 -14.50 -6.04 -4.42
C ARG A 196 -16.02 -6.05 -4.26
N ALA A 197 -16.62 -4.86 -4.29
CA ALA A 197 -18.08 -4.77 -4.37
C ALA A 197 -18.56 -5.42 -5.68
N GLY A 198 -19.58 -6.29 -5.60
CA GLY A 198 -20.06 -7.08 -6.75
C GLY A 198 -19.40 -8.43 -6.95
N ASP A 199 -18.22 -8.67 -6.37
CA ASP A 199 -17.52 -9.95 -6.45
C ASP A 199 -18.07 -10.99 -5.45
N ALA A 200 -17.68 -12.24 -5.64
CA ALA A 200 -17.98 -13.32 -4.70
C ALA A 200 -16.98 -13.32 -3.53
N LEU A 201 -17.50 -13.29 -2.30
CA LEU A 201 -16.76 -13.56 -1.07
C LEU A 201 -16.94 -15.01 -0.66
N SER A 202 -15.86 -15.77 -0.63
CA SER A 202 -15.85 -17.16 -0.16
C SER A 202 -15.54 -17.20 1.34
N VAL A 203 -16.48 -17.67 2.15
CA VAL A 203 -16.33 -17.82 3.60
C VAL A 203 -16.22 -19.31 3.97
N ALA A 204 -15.11 -19.68 4.59
CA ALA A 204 -14.84 -21.01 5.10
C ALA A 204 -15.21 -21.09 6.59
N TYR A 205 -16.21 -21.90 6.91
CA TYR A 205 -16.65 -22.23 8.27
C TYR A 205 -16.09 -23.59 8.66
N THR A 206 -15.22 -23.64 9.67
CA THR A 206 -14.59 -24.87 10.13
C THR A 206 -15.03 -25.19 11.55
N VAL A 207 -15.64 -26.36 11.72
CA VAL A 207 -15.99 -26.91 13.03
C VAL A 207 -14.98 -28.01 13.35
N ARG A 208 -14.31 -27.88 14.49
CA ARG A 208 -13.30 -28.83 14.96
C ARG A 208 -13.73 -29.43 16.28
N ASN A 209 -13.61 -30.75 16.42
CA ASN A 209 -13.78 -31.41 17.70
C ASN A 209 -12.41 -31.58 18.38
N ASN A 210 -12.12 -30.77 19.40
CA ASN A 210 -10.92 -30.87 20.23
C ASN A 210 -11.10 -31.82 21.43
N GLY A 211 -12.31 -32.34 21.62
CA GLY A 211 -12.68 -33.20 22.73
C GLY A 211 -12.29 -34.65 22.48
N PRO A 212 -12.18 -35.46 23.54
CA PRO A 212 -11.79 -36.86 23.45
C PRO A 212 -12.89 -37.77 22.86
N VAL A 213 -14.14 -37.33 22.80
CA VAL A 213 -15.28 -38.12 22.30
C VAL A 213 -15.78 -37.62 20.96
N SER A 214 -16.28 -38.53 20.12
CA SER A 214 -16.87 -38.17 18.83
C SER A 214 -18.21 -37.45 18.99
N SER A 215 -18.43 -36.38 18.22
CA SER A 215 -19.77 -35.80 18.02
C SER A 215 -20.47 -36.55 16.89
N PRO A 216 -21.61 -37.23 17.13
CA PRO A 216 -22.28 -38.05 16.11
C PRO A 216 -22.98 -37.20 15.04
N SER A 217 -23.32 -35.95 15.37
CA SER A 217 -23.83 -34.97 14.41
C SER A 217 -23.56 -33.56 14.93
N SER A 218 -22.80 -32.77 14.17
CA SER A 218 -22.57 -31.37 14.48
C SER A 218 -23.20 -30.47 13.42
N THR A 219 -23.66 -29.31 13.87
CA THR A 219 -24.15 -28.25 12.98
C THR A 219 -23.46 -26.94 13.32
N PHE A 220 -23.58 -25.95 12.45
CA PHE A 220 -23.33 -24.56 12.81
C PHE A 220 -24.46 -23.67 12.30
N THR A 221 -24.67 -22.56 12.99
CA THR A 221 -25.54 -21.47 12.57
C THR A 221 -24.69 -20.27 12.18
N ALA A 222 -25.04 -19.62 11.08
CA ALA A 222 -24.41 -18.39 10.61
C ALA A 222 -25.49 -17.43 10.12
N GLN A 223 -25.30 -16.13 10.33
CA GLN A 223 -26.12 -15.14 9.64
C GLN A 223 -25.56 -14.93 8.23
N ILE A 224 -26.44 -14.69 7.23
CA ILE A 224 -25.98 -14.14 5.96
C ILE A 224 -25.29 -12.80 6.26
N PRO A 225 -23.99 -12.64 5.93
CA PRO A 225 -23.27 -11.41 6.21
C PRO A 225 -23.99 -10.19 5.64
N ALA A 226 -24.04 -9.10 6.40
CA ALA A 226 -24.60 -7.84 5.93
C ALA A 226 -23.89 -7.39 4.64
N GLN A 227 -24.61 -6.67 3.77
CA GLN A 227 -24.13 -6.24 2.45
C GLN A 227 -23.79 -7.38 1.47
N THR A 228 -24.24 -8.61 1.74
CA THR A 228 -24.11 -9.74 0.82
C THR A 228 -25.46 -10.40 0.53
N THR A 229 -25.50 -11.21 -0.52
CA THR A 229 -26.62 -12.09 -0.85
C THR A 229 -26.13 -13.53 -1.03
N LEU A 230 -27.02 -14.47 -0.76
CA LEU A 230 -26.77 -15.90 -0.96
C LEU A 230 -27.56 -16.36 -2.19
N ALA A 231 -26.88 -16.75 -3.27
CA ALA A 231 -27.53 -17.08 -4.54
C ALA A 231 -28.41 -18.34 -4.46
N ALA A 232 -27.98 -19.34 -3.69
CA ALA A 232 -28.74 -20.55 -3.42
C ALA A 232 -28.31 -21.13 -2.07
N THR A 233 -29.23 -21.83 -1.40
CA THR A 233 -28.91 -22.54 -0.15
C THR A 233 -27.93 -23.70 -0.46
N PRO A 234 -26.72 -23.72 0.14
CA PRO A 234 -25.76 -24.80 -0.10
C PRO A 234 -26.30 -26.16 0.35
N SER A 235 -25.90 -27.24 -0.35
CA SER A 235 -26.31 -28.60 -0.02
C SER A 235 -25.96 -28.97 1.43
N GLY A 236 -26.93 -29.51 2.18
CA GLY A 236 -26.76 -29.83 3.60
C GLY A 236 -26.82 -28.61 4.54
N CYS A 237 -27.33 -27.48 4.05
CA CYS A 237 -27.77 -26.36 4.86
C CYS A 237 -29.27 -26.09 4.67
N THR A 238 -29.88 -25.45 5.66
CA THR A 238 -31.25 -24.93 5.64
C THR A 238 -31.23 -23.44 5.96
N LEU A 239 -31.97 -22.64 5.20
CA LEU A 239 -32.11 -21.20 5.41
C LEU A 239 -33.47 -20.87 6.02
N SER A 240 -33.49 -20.17 7.15
CA SER A 240 -34.71 -19.63 7.77
C SER A 240 -34.50 -18.14 8.08
N GLY A 241 -35.21 -17.26 7.36
CA GLY A 241 -34.91 -15.83 7.35
C GLY A 241 -33.48 -15.56 6.88
N GLN A 242 -32.69 -14.88 7.71
CA GLN A 242 -31.26 -14.62 7.47
C GLN A 242 -30.32 -15.65 8.13
N THR A 243 -30.87 -16.65 8.82
CA THR A 243 -30.10 -17.64 9.56
C THR A 243 -29.90 -18.89 8.71
N LEU A 244 -28.64 -19.20 8.41
CA LEU A 244 -28.22 -20.41 7.74
C LEU A 244 -27.77 -21.44 8.77
N THR A 245 -28.39 -22.62 8.77
CA THR A 245 -28.01 -23.75 9.61
C THR A 245 -27.43 -24.85 8.72
N CYS A 246 -26.18 -25.25 8.96
CA CYS A 246 -25.46 -26.21 8.12
C CYS A 246 -25.01 -27.43 8.93
N SER A 247 -25.21 -28.64 8.37
CA SER A 247 -24.68 -29.87 8.96
C SER A 247 -23.25 -30.14 8.51
N VAL A 248 -22.36 -30.39 9.46
CA VAL A 248 -20.98 -30.82 9.19
C VAL A 248 -20.78 -32.32 9.44
N GLY A 249 -21.87 -33.05 9.72
CA GLY A 249 -21.85 -34.50 9.96
C GLY A 249 -21.22 -34.90 11.30
N ALA A 250 -20.81 -36.16 11.39
CA ALA A 250 -20.11 -36.68 12.56
C ALA A 250 -18.65 -36.21 12.59
N LEU A 251 -18.15 -35.81 13.75
CA LEU A 251 -16.77 -35.39 13.97
C LEU A 251 -16.12 -36.30 15.01
N ALA A 252 -15.19 -37.15 14.58
CA ALA A 252 -14.37 -37.94 15.49
C ALA A 252 -13.45 -37.03 16.32
N ALA A 253 -12.95 -37.55 17.44
CA ALA A 253 -12.03 -36.83 18.31
C ALA A 253 -10.81 -36.29 17.53
N GLY A 254 -10.48 -35.01 17.73
CA GLY A 254 -9.36 -34.33 17.09
C GLY A 254 -9.57 -33.95 15.61
N THR A 255 -10.70 -34.30 15.00
CA THR A 255 -10.99 -34.03 13.58
C THR A 255 -11.73 -32.71 13.36
N ALA A 256 -11.69 -32.20 12.13
CA ALA A 256 -12.41 -31.00 11.73
C ALA A 256 -13.09 -31.20 10.38
N ALA A 257 -14.20 -30.51 10.17
CA ALA A 257 -14.87 -30.40 8.88
C ALA A 257 -15.05 -28.92 8.52
N THR A 258 -14.82 -28.60 7.25
CA THR A 258 -14.93 -27.26 6.71
C THR A 258 -16.03 -27.21 5.66
N ARG A 259 -16.87 -26.18 5.73
CA ARG A 259 -17.83 -25.81 4.68
C ARG A 259 -17.50 -24.44 4.15
N THR A 260 -17.29 -24.36 2.84
CA THR A 260 -17.06 -23.11 2.14
C THR A 260 -18.36 -22.65 1.48
N ILE A 261 -18.77 -21.42 1.77
CA ILE A 261 -19.99 -20.80 1.24
C ILE A 261 -19.60 -19.52 0.52
N ALA A 262 -20.07 -19.40 -0.72
CA ALA A 262 -19.89 -18.18 -1.52
C ALA A 262 -21.08 -17.24 -1.30
N TYR A 263 -20.77 -16.00 -0.94
CA TYR A 263 -21.72 -14.89 -0.85
C TYR A 263 -21.41 -13.90 -1.97
N ALA A 264 -22.44 -13.37 -2.63
CA ALA A 264 -22.26 -12.27 -3.58
C ALA A 264 -22.26 -10.95 -2.81
N VAL A 265 -21.16 -10.20 -2.85
CA VAL A 265 -21.07 -8.88 -2.22
C VAL A 265 -21.92 -7.90 -3.02
N ASN A 266 -22.77 -7.13 -2.37
CA ASN A 266 -23.63 -6.16 -3.06
C ASN A 266 -22.76 -5.16 -3.85
N PRO A 267 -23.12 -4.78 -5.09
CA PRO A 267 -22.38 -3.78 -5.88
C PRO A 267 -22.31 -2.38 -5.23
N THR A 268 -23.07 -2.16 -4.16
CA THR A 268 -23.08 -0.91 -3.37
C THR A 268 -22.54 -1.11 -1.96
N ALA A 269 -21.91 -2.25 -1.68
CA ALA A 269 -21.27 -2.51 -0.39
C ALA A 269 -20.08 -1.55 -0.20
N THR A 270 -19.90 -1.08 1.03
CA THR A 270 -18.81 -0.20 1.43
C THR A 270 -18.34 -0.61 2.82
N GLY A 271 -17.09 -0.31 3.17
CA GLY A 271 -16.56 -0.63 4.50
C GLY A 271 -16.08 -2.08 4.62
N THR A 272 -16.74 -2.89 5.44
CA THR A 272 -16.28 -4.25 5.80
C THR A 272 -17.47 -5.21 5.83
N VAL A 273 -17.29 -6.39 5.21
CA VAL A 273 -18.22 -7.52 5.36
C VAL A 273 -17.73 -8.40 6.52
N THR A 274 -18.59 -8.60 7.52
CA THR A 274 -18.29 -9.45 8.68
C THR A 274 -19.13 -10.73 8.64
N ALA A 275 -18.48 -11.88 8.73
CA ALA A 275 -19.14 -13.18 8.81
C ALA A 275 -18.86 -13.83 10.16
N THR A 276 -19.92 -14.21 10.86
CA THR A 276 -19.88 -14.87 12.17
C THR A 276 -20.67 -16.16 12.11
N ALA A 277 -20.16 -17.20 12.77
CA ALA A 277 -20.87 -18.46 12.94
C ALA A 277 -20.66 -19.03 14.34
N THR A 278 -21.62 -19.84 14.78
CA THR A 278 -21.59 -20.56 16.05
C THR A 278 -21.82 -22.06 15.78
N SER A 279 -20.88 -22.92 16.20
CA SER A 279 -21.07 -24.37 16.20
C SER A 279 -22.03 -24.79 17.31
N VAL A 280 -22.83 -25.81 17.02
CA VAL A 280 -23.80 -26.39 17.94
C VAL A 280 -23.63 -27.90 17.92
N ALA A 281 -23.28 -28.46 19.07
CA ALA A 281 -23.30 -29.90 19.29
C ALA A 281 -24.76 -30.40 19.32
N ASN A 282 -24.98 -31.66 18.91
CA ASN A 282 -26.27 -32.30 19.15
C ASN A 282 -26.57 -32.32 20.66
N ALA A 283 -27.85 -32.16 21.03
CA ALA A 283 -28.35 -32.22 22.40
C ALA A 283 -27.93 -33.49 23.17
N ALA A 284 -27.40 -34.53 22.52
CA ALA A 284 -26.88 -35.72 23.16
C ALA A 284 -25.52 -35.54 23.88
N ILE A 285 -24.67 -34.55 23.53
CA ILE A 285 -23.31 -34.41 24.09
C ILE A 285 -23.08 -32.99 24.62
N VAL A 286 -22.52 -32.89 25.84
CA VAL A 286 -22.16 -31.61 26.47
C VAL A 286 -20.81 -31.14 25.93
N ASP A 287 -20.73 -29.86 25.55
CA ASP A 287 -19.51 -29.15 25.20
C ASP A 287 -18.88 -28.53 26.46
N ASP A 288 -17.61 -28.81 26.74
CA ASP A 288 -16.91 -28.34 27.95
C ASP A 288 -16.33 -26.92 27.83
N ILE A 289 -16.16 -26.39 26.61
CA ILE A 289 -15.62 -25.05 26.36
C ILE A 289 -16.54 -24.28 25.41
N PRO A 290 -17.77 -23.94 25.83
CA PRO A 290 -18.74 -23.29 24.95
C PRO A 290 -18.29 -21.93 24.40
N ALA A 291 -17.28 -21.30 25.00
CA ALA A 291 -16.73 -20.02 24.57
C ALA A 291 -15.98 -20.08 23.21
N ASN A 292 -15.44 -21.24 22.81
CA ASN A 292 -14.72 -21.38 21.53
C ASN A 292 -15.64 -21.80 20.37
N ASN A 293 -16.93 -21.98 20.63
CA ASN A 293 -17.93 -22.36 19.62
C ASN A 293 -18.28 -21.24 18.65
N THR A 294 -17.78 -20.01 18.82
CA THR A 294 -18.06 -18.89 17.92
C THR A 294 -16.79 -18.40 17.22
N GLY A 295 -16.88 -18.18 15.92
CA GLY A 295 -15.80 -17.60 15.11
C GLY A 295 -16.30 -16.46 14.24
N THR A 296 -15.41 -15.51 13.98
CA THR A 296 -15.71 -14.31 13.16
C THR A 296 -14.55 -14.01 12.22
N THR A 297 -14.87 -13.57 11.01
CA THR A 297 -13.91 -13.00 10.04
C THR A 297 -14.45 -11.70 9.46
N ASN A 298 -13.54 -10.85 9.00
CA ASN A 298 -13.82 -9.58 8.35
C ASN A 298 -13.10 -9.58 7.00
N SER A 299 -13.74 -9.05 5.96
CA SER A 299 -13.07 -8.71 4.69
C SER A 299 -13.39 -7.26 4.32
N ARG A 300 -12.35 -6.47 4.02
CA ARG A 300 -12.53 -5.07 3.61
C ARG A 300 -13.11 -5.01 2.21
N VAL A 301 -14.10 -4.16 1.99
CA VAL A 301 -14.67 -3.92 0.66
C VAL A 301 -13.83 -2.90 -0.09
N GLU A 302 -13.31 -3.30 -1.25
CA GLU A 302 -12.71 -2.44 -2.27
C GLU A 302 -13.82 -1.83 -3.13
N ASP A 303 -14.17 -0.56 -2.84
CA ASP A 303 -15.30 0.17 -3.41
C ASP A 303 -14.90 1.44 -4.19
N SER A 304 -13.60 1.62 -4.50
CA SER A 304 -13.07 2.79 -5.22
C SER A 304 -12.90 2.53 -6.72
N ALA A 305 -13.36 3.47 -7.56
CA ALA A 305 -12.96 3.62 -8.95
C ALA A 305 -11.73 4.54 -8.99
N ASP A 306 -10.74 4.20 -9.79
CA ASP A 306 -9.48 4.94 -9.94
C ASP A 306 -9.46 5.48 -11.38
N LEU A 307 -9.85 6.74 -11.55
CA LEU A 307 -10.24 7.28 -12.85
C LEU A 307 -9.17 8.21 -13.41
N SER A 308 -8.43 7.75 -14.42
CA SER A 308 -7.43 8.56 -15.11
C SER A 308 -7.92 9.10 -16.45
N LEU A 309 -7.41 10.27 -16.85
CA LEU A 309 -7.66 10.87 -18.15
C LEU A 309 -6.35 11.04 -18.93
N ALA A 310 -6.37 10.68 -20.21
CA ALA A 310 -5.33 11.03 -21.17
C ALA A 310 -5.92 11.86 -22.31
N LYS A 311 -5.18 12.89 -22.74
CA LYS A 311 -5.57 13.75 -23.87
C LYS A 311 -4.41 13.87 -24.84
N THR A 312 -4.71 13.64 -26.11
CA THR A 312 -3.76 13.79 -27.21
C THR A 312 -4.40 14.58 -28.34
N VAL A 313 -3.57 15.16 -29.21
CA VAL A 313 -4.00 15.75 -30.48
C VAL A 313 -3.36 14.92 -31.59
N ASP A 314 -4.11 14.68 -32.67
CA ASP A 314 -3.67 13.91 -33.83
C ASP A 314 -2.34 14.42 -34.40
N THR A 315 -2.24 15.73 -34.63
CA THR A 315 -1.02 16.42 -35.08
C THR A 315 -0.75 17.64 -34.18
N PRO A 316 0.42 17.70 -33.51
CA PRO A 316 0.70 18.77 -32.53
C PRO A 316 1.09 20.11 -33.17
N THR A 317 1.03 20.23 -34.50
CA THR A 317 1.23 21.48 -35.24
C THR A 317 0.08 21.75 -36.21
N ALA A 318 -0.28 23.01 -36.45
CA ALA A 318 -1.34 23.40 -37.39
C ALA A 318 -1.11 24.78 -38.03
N ALA A 319 -1.56 24.95 -39.27
CA ALA A 319 -1.73 26.29 -39.84
C ALA A 319 -3.08 26.88 -39.40
N PRO A 320 -3.24 28.23 -39.38
CA PRO A 320 -4.56 28.84 -39.23
C PRO A 320 -5.56 28.29 -40.26
N GLY A 321 -6.79 28.00 -39.82
CA GLY A 321 -7.83 27.37 -40.64
C GLY A 321 -7.78 25.84 -40.71
N ALA A 322 -6.70 25.19 -40.24
CA ALA A 322 -6.62 23.74 -40.25
C ALA A 322 -7.51 23.09 -39.18
N THR A 323 -8.05 21.92 -39.49
CA THR A 323 -8.84 21.12 -38.53
C THR A 323 -7.93 20.16 -37.76
N ARG A 324 -8.15 20.02 -36.44
CA ARG A 324 -7.42 19.10 -35.55
C ARG A 324 -8.37 18.31 -34.68
N THR A 325 -7.98 17.09 -34.34
CA THR A 325 -8.79 16.18 -33.52
C THR A 325 -8.08 15.85 -32.22
N TYR A 326 -8.69 16.26 -31.11
CA TYR A 326 -8.33 15.82 -29.77
C TYR A 326 -8.94 14.45 -29.50
N THR A 327 -8.12 13.53 -28.98
CA THR A 327 -8.56 12.21 -28.48
C THR A 327 -8.42 12.19 -26.97
N LEU A 328 -9.54 12.04 -26.27
CA LEU A 328 -9.68 11.92 -24.83
C LEU A 328 -9.88 10.44 -24.48
N THR A 329 -9.07 9.88 -23.57
CA THR A 329 -9.21 8.50 -23.11
C THR A 329 -9.37 8.50 -21.60
N ALA A 330 -10.58 8.20 -21.13
CA ALA A 330 -10.87 7.97 -19.72
C ALA A 330 -10.66 6.48 -19.41
N ARG A 331 -10.00 6.16 -18.29
CA ARG A 331 -9.71 4.79 -17.88
C ARG A 331 -10.07 4.58 -16.41
N ASN A 332 -10.62 3.42 -16.08
CA ASN A 332 -10.84 3.00 -14.71
C ASN A 332 -9.84 1.91 -14.34
N ASP A 333 -8.85 2.26 -13.52
CA ASP A 333 -7.86 1.35 -12.95
C ASP A 333 -8.28 0.78 -11.60
N GLY A 334 -9.42 1.25 -11.08
CA GLY A 334 -9.92 0.91 -9.76
C GLY A 334 -10.72 -0.38 -9.78
N PRO A 335 -10.85 -1.03 -8.60
CA PRO A 335 -11.63 -2.23 -8.47
C PRO A 335 -13.13 -2.09 -8.65
N ALA A 336 -13.68 -0.88 -8.46
CA ALA A 336 -15.12 -0.63 -8.58
C ALA A 336 -15.46 0.08 -9.90
N ASP A 337 -16.63 -0.23 -10.45
CA ASP A 337 -17.14 0.39 -11.68
C ASP A 337 -17.55 1.85 -11.44
N ALA A 338 -17.22 2.74 -12.38
CA ALA A 338 -17.74 4.10 -12.36
C ALA A 338 -19.10 4.16 -13.07
N ARG A 339 -20.17 4.53 -12.36
CA ARG A 339 -21.55 4.48 -12.92
C ARG A 339 -21.80 5.45 -14.07
N THR A 340 -21.34 6.69 -13.94
CA THR A 340 -21.45 7.70 -14.99
C THR A 340 -20.20 8.55 -14.93
N ILE A 341 -19.52 8.64 -16.08
CA ILE A 341 -18.37 9.52 -16.26
C ILE A 341 -18.75 10.71 -17.11
N THR A 342 -18.20 11.86 -16.76
CA THR A 342 -18.34 13.12 -17.48
C THR A 342 -16.95 13.67 -17.73
N VAL A 343 -16.55 13.77 -19.00
CA VAL A 343 -15.33 14.46 -19.42
C VAL A 343 -15.72 15.85 -19.89
N THR A 344 -15.15 16.87 -19.27
CA THR A 344 -15.39 18.28 -19.60
C THR A 344 -14.14 18.86 -20.25
N ASP A 345 -14.30 19.47 -21.41
CA ASP A 345 -13.22 20.02 -22.23
C ASP A 345 -13.57 21.46 -22.60
N ALA A 346 -13.03 22.42 -21.85
CA ALA A 346 -13.21 23.84 -22.12
C ALA A 346 -12.26 24.25 -23.26
N LEU A 347 -12.80 24.43 -24.47
CA LEU A 347 -11.99 24.79 -25.62
C LEU A 347 -11.35 26.16 -25.37
N PRO A 348 -10.00 26.25 -25.42
CA PRO A 348 -9.29 27.51 -25.24
C PRO A 348 -9.53 28.43 -26.42
N SER A 349 -9.27 29.72 -26.24
CA SER A 349 -9.25 30.64 -27.37
C SER A 349 -8.22 30.19 -28.42
N GLY A 350 -8.55 30.35 -29.71
CA GLY A 350 -7.67 29.98 -30.82
C GLY A 350 -8.05 28.72 -31.55
N VAL A 351 -9.04 28.02 -31.03
CA VAL A 351 -9.73 26.97 -31.76
C VAL A 351 -11.24 27.17 -31.63
N THR A 352 -11.94 26.89 -32.71
CA THR A 352 -13.41 26.87 -32.76
C THR A 352 -13.88 25.42 -32.87
N PHE A 353 -14.95 25.05 -32.15
CA PHE A 353 -15.51 23.70 -32.23
C PHE A 353 -15.99 23.38 -33.66
N ALA A 354 -15.56 22.24 -34.20
CA ALA A 354 -15.97 21.76 -35.53
C ALA A 354 -16.80 20.47 -35.46
N GLY A 355 -16.71 19.71 -34.36
CA GLY A 355 -17.53 18.52 -34.15
C GLY A 355 -17.02 17.62 -33.03
N ALA A 356 -17.76 16.60 -32.66
CA ALA A 356 -17.35 15.55 -31.73
C ALA A 356 -18.05 14.22 -32.05
N ASN A 357 -17.59 13.11 -31.47
CA ASN A 357 -18.29 11.83 -31.59
C ASN A 357 -19.53 11.78 -30.67
N SER A 358 -20.35 10.74 -30.86
CA SER A 358 -21.56 10.50 -30.06
C SER A 358 -21.26 10.46 -28.56
N GLY A 359 -22.09 11.12 -27.77
CA GLY A 359 -21.92 11.25 -26.31
C GLY A 359 -21.33 12.60 -25.88
N CYS A 360 -20.90 13.45 -26.81
CA CYS A 360 -20.40 14.79 -26.54
C CYS A 360 -21.36 15.89 -27.00
N THR A 361 -21.55 16.93 -26.19
CA THR A 361 -22.35 18.12 -26.52
C THR A 361 -21.56 19.40 -26.24
N LEU A 362 -21.76 20.44 -27.05
CA LEU A 362 -21.14 21.76 -26.86
C LEU A 362 -22.14 22.71 -26.18
N ALA A 363 -21.71 23.39 -25.12
CA ALA A 363 -22.40 24.53 -24.53
C ALA A 363 -21.42 25.70 -24.35
N GLY A 364 -21.65 26.80 -25.06
CA GLY A 364 -20.66 27.89 -25.14
C GLY A 364 -19.38 27.42 -25.80
N THR A 365 -18.25 27.43 -25.07
CA THR A 365 -16.96 26.88 -25.51
C THR A 365 -16.61 25.55 -24.84
N THR A 366 -17.47 25.02 -23.98
CA THR A 366 -17.22 23.81 -23.22
C THR A 366 -17.89 22.62 -23.88
N VAL A 367 -17.09 21.61 -24.24
CA VAL A 367 -17.58 20.32 -24.71
C VAL A 367 -17.69 19.38 -23.52
N THR A 368 -18.87 18.81 -23.32
CA THR A 368 -19.14 17.84 -22.25
C THR A 368 -19.44 16.50 -22.88
N CYS A 369 -18.63 15.49 -22.57
CA CYS A 369 -18.79 14.12 -23.03
C CYS A 369 -19.21 13.22 -21.88
N THR A 370 -20.36 12.54 -22.00
CA THR A 370 -20.87 11.63 -20.97
C THR A 370 -20.90 10.19 -21.47
N ALA A 371 -20.67 9.25 -20.56
CA ALA A 371 -20.92 7.84 -20.80
C ALA A 371 -21.50 7.18 -19.54
N ASP A 372 -22.48 6.31 -19.78
CA ASP A 372 -22.97 5.37 -18.77
C ASP A 372 -21.95 4.25 -18.61
N GLY A 373 -21.44 4.10 -17.40
CA GLY A 373 -20.49 3.06 -17.03
C GLY A 373 -19.06 3.32 -17.50
N LEU A 374 -18.11 3.00 -16.62
CA LEU A 374 -16.75 2.62 -16.96
C LEU A 374 -16.31 1.52 -16.01
N ASP A 375 -16.46 0.28 -16.46
CA ASP A 375 -16.18 -0.91 -15.65
C ASP A 375 -14.69 -0.98 -15.27
N SER A 376 -14.38 -1.71 -14.20
CA SER A 376 -13.01 -1.94 -13.76
C SER A 376 -12.12 -2.45 -14.90
N GLY A 377 -10.98 -1.79 -15.10
CA GLY A 377 -9.99 -2.11 -16.14
C GLY A 377 -10.34 -1.61 -17.55
N GLN A 378 -11.53 -1.07 -17.78
CA GLN A 378 -11.97 -0.58 -19.09
C GLN A 378 -11.49 0.85 -19.37
N ALA A 379 -11.49 1.20 -20.66
CA ALA A 379 -11.23 2.55 -21.13
C ALA A 379 -12.31 2.99 -22.14
N ARG A 380 -12.64 4.28 -22.11
CA ARG A 380 -13.58 4.94 -23.02
C ARG A 380 -12.88 6.08 -23.74
N THR A 381 -13.13 6.20 -25.04
CA THR A 381 -12.52 7.24 -25.88
C THR A 381 -13.57 8.20 -26.43
N PHE A 382 -13.29 9.50 -26.31
CA PHE A 382 -14.05 10.59 -26.94
C PHE A 382 -13.14 11.36 -27.90
N THR A 383 -13.72 11.90 -28.97
CA THR A 383 -12.99 12.71 -29.95
C THR A 383 -13.66 14.05 -30.13
N ILE A 384 -12.88 15.11 -30.05
CA ILE A 384 -13.32 16.49 -30.26
C ILE A 384 -12.53 17.07 -31.42
N THR A 385 -13.22 17.52 -32.44
CA THR A 385 -12.65 18.14 -33.64
C THR A 385 -12.81 19.65 -33.55
N VAL A 386 -11.73 20.38 -33.82
CA VAL A 386 -11.69 21.83 -33.77
C VAL A 386 -11.03 22.41 -35.01
N THR A 387 -11.38 23.63 -35.38
CA THR A 387 -10.71 24.41 -36.43
C THR A 387 -9.83 25.46 -35.77
N VAL A 388 -8.58 25.60 -36.21
CA VAL A 388 -7.68 26.65 -35.71
C VAL A 388 -8.12 28.00 -36.24
N ASP A 389 -8.31 28.98 -35.36
CA ASP A 389 -8.78 30.31 -35.74
C ASP A 389 -7.74 31.03 -36.62
N ALA A 390 -8.22 31.88 -37.55
CA ALA A 390 -7.34 32.72 -38.38
C ALA A 390 -6.50 33.69 -37.51
N VAL A 391 -5.25 33.93 -37.89
CA VAL A 391 -4.36 34.90 -37.22
C VAL A 391 -3.81 35.87 -38.26
N ALA A 392 -3.85 37.18 -37.99
CA ALA A 392 -3.22 38.19 -38.84
C ALA A 392 -1.69 37.98 -38.86
N THR A 393 -1.03 38.16 -39.99
CA THR A 393 0.45 38.12 -40.09
C THR A 393 1.03 39.47 -39.64
N PRO A 394 1.67 39.56 -38.46
CA PRO A 394 2.28 40.80 -37.98
C PRO A 394 3.57 41.12 -38.74
N VAL A 395 3.90 42.41 -38.85
CA VAL A 395 5.20 42.88 -39.37
C VAL A 395 6.28 42.56 -38.35
N ALA A 396 7.46 42.09 -38.79
CA ALA A 396 8.57 41.76 -37.89
C ALA A 396 9.03 42.97 -37.06
N HIS A 397 8.99 42.86 -35.73
CA HIS A 397 9.54 43.83 -34.77
C HIS A 397 9.80 43.13 -33.42
N GLN A 398 10.51 43.81 -32.51
CA GLN A 398 10.83 43.32 -31.17
C GLN A 398 10.53 44.41 -30.15
N HIS A 399 10.24 44.02 -28.90
CA HIS A 399 10.08 44.96 -27.80
C HIS A 399 11.26 44.91 -26.85
N ASP A 400 11.66 46.07 -26.34
CA ASP A 400 12.69 46.17 -25.31
C ASP A 400 12.13 45.77 -23.93
N LEU A 401 13.01 45.23 -23.09
CA LEU A 401 12.76 44.82 -21.71
C LEU A 401 13.69 45.58 -20.77
N ALA A 402 13.10 46.46 -19.95
CA ALA A 402 13.82 47.19 -18.92
C ALA A 402 13.95 46.32 -17.67
N VAL A 403 15.14 45.76 -17.44
CA VAL A 403 15.44 44.94 -16.27
C VAL A 403 16.08 45.81 -15.20
N ASP A 404 15.40 45.96 -14.08
CA ASP A 404 15.84 46.80 -12.97
C ASP A 404 16.36 45.97 -11.80
N LYS A 405 17.32 46.55 -11.08
CA LYS A 405 17.81 46.01 -9.82
C LYS A 405 17.27 46.87 -8.68
N ILE A 406 16.79 46.22 -7.63
CA ILE A 406 16.47 46.86 -6.36
C ILE A 406 17.38 46.33 -5.26
N ASP A 407 17.82 47.20 -4.36
CA ASP A 407 18.68 46.88 -3.24
C ASP A 407 18.13 47.53 -1.96
N GLN A 408 18.29 46.82 -0.83
CA GLN A 408 18.04 47.33 0.50
C GLN A 408 19.17 46.86 1.43
N ASP A 409 19.84 47.80 2.08
CA ASP A 409 20.81 47.48 3.13
C ASP A 409 20.09 47.05 4.41
N VAL A 410 20.61 46.00 5.06
CA VAL A 410 20.06 45.44 6.29
C VAL A 410 21.17 45.43 7.34
N ALA A 411 20.92 46.09 8.47
CA ALA A 411 21.79 46.04 9.63
C ALA A 411 21.13 45.22 10.74
N LEU A 412 21.91 44.38 11.41
CA LEU A 412 21.44 43.53 12.50
C LEU A 412 22.42 43.59 13.68
N ASP A 413 21.91 43.97 14.85
CA ASP A 413 22.64 43.85 16.11
C ASP A 413 22.78 42.37 16.54
N PRO A 414 23.70 42.04 17.47
CA PRO A 414 23.88 40.67 17.94
C PRO A 414 22.57 40.05 18.47
N GLY A 415 22.23 38.84 18.00
CA GLY A 415 21.01 38.13 18.38
C GLY A 415 19.72 38.66 17.75
N GLN A 416 19.78 39.74 16.95
CA GLN A 416 18.61 40.35 16.35
C GLN A 416 18.06 39.51 15.18
N THR A 417 16.73 39.50 15.04
CA THR A 417 16.05 39.05 13.82
C THR A 417 15.31 40.23 13.20
N VAL A 418 15.59 40.51 11.91
CA VAL A 418 15.02 41.63 11.16
C VAL A 418 14.21 41.10 9.98
N THR A 419 13.04 41.70 9.75
CA THR A 419 12.28 41.47 8.51
C THR A 419 12.37 42.71 7.62
N ALA A 420 12.80 42.52 6.39
CA ALA A 420 12.91 43.54 5.35
C ALA A 420 12.00 43.18 4.16
N ALA A 421 11.66 44.16 3.32
CA ALA A 421 10.74 43.98 2.22
C ALA A 421 11.27 44.65 0.95
N LEU A 422 11.19 43.93 -0.17
CA LEU A 422 11.51 44.45 -1.49
C LEU A 422 10.23 44.61 -2.31
N ALA A 423 10.16 45.69 -3.09
CA ALA A 423 9.08 45.92 -4.05
C ALA A 423 9.65 46.49 -5.34
N CYS A 424 9.22 45.93 -6.48
CA CYS A 424 9.58 46.42 -7.80
C CYS A 424 8.87 47.77 -8.07
N PRO A 425 9.60 48.75 -8.65
CA PRO A 425 9.01 50.03 -9.01
C PRO A 425 7.95 49.84 -10.11
N GLY A 426 6.99 50.77 -10.17
CA GLY A 426 6.00 50.84 -11.26
C GLY A 426 5.12 49.59 -11.41
N GLY A 427 5.01 48.74 -10.39
CA GLY A 427 4.26 47.48 -10.46
C GLY A 427 4.97 46.36 -11.24
N GLY A 428 6.29 46.45 -11.40
CA GLY A 428 7.10 45.42 -12.06
C GLY A 428 7.04 44.04 -11.39
N LEU A 429 7.56 43.04 -12.09
CA LEU A 429 7.55 41.63 -11.69
C LEU A 429 8.88 41.26 -11.03
N LEU A 430 8.84 40.83 -9.77
CA LEU A 430 10.02 40.44 -9.01
C LEU A 430 10.42 39.01 -9.38
N VAL A 431 11.38 38.83 -10.28
CA VAL A 431 11.72 37.52 -10.86
C VAL A 431 12.88 36.80 -10.16
N ASP A 432 13.66 37.51 -9.35
CA ASP A 432 14.72 36.91 -8.57
C ASP A 432 15.04 37.77 -7.37
N THR A 433 15.59 37.13 -6.35
CA THR A 433 15.82 37.72 -5.06
C THR A 433 16.95 37.02 -4.34
N SER A 434 17.76 37.79 -3.64
CA SER A 434 18.91 37.26 -2.94
C SER A 434 19.26 38.09 -1.72
N PHE A 435 19.93 37.45 -0.78
CA PHE A 435 20.56 38.12 0.35
C PHE A 435 22.04 37.75 0.36
N GLY A 436 22.89 38.75 0.58
CA GLY A 436 24.32 38.53 0.76
C GLY A 436 24.79 39.23 2.03
N VAL A 437 25.58 38.52 2.83
CA VAL A 437 26.25 39.11 3.99
C VAL A 437 27.41 39.96 3.49
N VAL A 438 27.44 41.22 3.91
CA VAL A 438 28.49 42.18 3.55
C VAL A 438 29.63 42.12 4.56
N SER A 439 29.31 42.16 5.85
CA SER A 439 30.30 42.10 6.92
C SER A 439 29.70 41.61 8.24
N VAL A 440 30.57 41.06 9.07
CA VAL A 440 30.35 40.79 10.50
C VAL A 440 31.55 41.40 11.22
N ASP A 441 31.33 42.04 12.36
CA ASP A 441 32.40 42.68 13.14
C ASP A 441 33.55 41.69 13.43
N GLN A 442 34.79 42.15 13.25
CA GLN A 442 35.98 41.30 13.35
C GLN A 442 36.08 40.64 14.73
N GLY A 443 36.36 39.33 14.74
CA GLY A 443 36.55 38.55 15.97
C GLY A 443 35.26 38.19 16.72
N THR A 444 34.09 38.51 16.16
CA THR A 444 32.79 38.30 16.83
C THR A 444 31.85 37.34 16.11
N GLY A 445 32.39 36.55 15.18
CA GLY A 445 31.65 35.61 14.36
C GLY A 445 32.09 35.64 12.92
N SER A 446 31.30 35.00 12.07
CA SER A 446 31.51 34.85 10.64
C SER A 446 30.21 35.10 9.88
N ALA A 447 30.30 35.24 8.56
CA ALA A 447 29.12 35.38 7.73
C ALA A 447 28.20 34.13 7.75
N ALA A 448 28.72 32.98 8.19
CA ALA A 448 27.94 31.76 8.39
C ALA A 448 26.99 31.85 9.61
N ASP A 449 27.22 32.82 10.50
CA ASP A 449 26.39 33.07 11.68
C ASP A 449 25.19 33.98 11.37
N VAL A 450 25.00 34.38 10.11
CA VAL A 450 23.86 35.17 9.65
C VAL A 450 22.95 34.29 8.80
N ASP A 451 21.77 33.97 9.33
CA ASP A 451 20.84 33.04 8.71
C ASP A 451 19.73 33.76 7.94
N LEU A 452 19.53 33.39 6.68
CA LEU A 452 18.33 33.75 5.92
C LEU A 452 17.21 32.78 6.29
N VAL A 453 16.37 33.17 7.24
CA VAL A 453 15.28 32.35 7.80
C VAL A 453 14.10 32.26 6.83
N ARG A 454 13.79 33.39 6.20
CA ARG A 454 12.66 33.52 5.28
C ARG A 454 13.04 34.35 4.08
N PHE A 455 12.60 33.91 2.92
CA PHE A 455 12.54 34.64 1.68
C PHE A 455 11.27 34.21 0.93
N VAL A 456 10.22 35.03 0.92
CA VAL A 456 8.95 34.66 0.28
C VAL A 456 8.39 35.83 -0.52
N SER A 457 8.04 35.55 -1.79
CA SER A 457 7.31 36.51 -2.63
C SER A 457 5.87 36.68 -2.14
N THR A 458 5.53 37.90 -1.73
CA THR A 458 4.22 38.27 -1.17
C THR A 458 3.22 38.70 -2.25
N SER A 459 3.71 39.25 -3.36
CA SER A 459 2.93 39.57 -4.56
C SER A 459 3.78 39.32 -5.81
N THR A 460 3.24 39.54 -7.01
CA THR A 460 4.02 39.43 -8.25
C THR A 460 5.20 40.40 -8.31
N GLY A 461 5.15 41.52 -7.59
CA GLY A 461 6.18 42.55 -7.58
C GLY A 461 6.87 42.74 -6.23
N ALA A 462 6.58 41.93 -5.20
CA ALA A 462 7.12 42.14 -3.86
C ALA A 462 7.49 40.84 -3.15
N ALA A 463 8.44 40.94 -2.22
CA ALA A 463 8.86 39.86 -1.34
C ALA A 463 9.23 40.37 0.05
N THR A 464 9.17 39.48 1.03
CA THR A 464 9.72 39.72 2.38
C THR A 464 10.85 38.74 2.67
N ALA A 465 11.86 39.25 3.38
CA ALA A 465 12.98 38.46 3.86
C ALA A 465 13.16 38.64 5.36
N THR A 466 13.34 37.54 6.08
CA THR A 466 13.65 37.55 7.51
C THR A 466 15.06 37.00 7.71
N ILE A 467 15.91 37.82 8.33
CA ILE A 467 17.34 37.54 8.55
C ILE A 467 17.58 37.53 10.06
N ALA A 468 18.30 36.53 10.55
CA ALA A 468 18.70 36.41 11.94
C ALA A 468 20.22 36.51 12.07
N ASN A 469 20.71 37.42 12.91
CA ASN A 469 22.12 37.53 13.27
C ASN A 469 22.41 36.72 14.53
N ARG A 470 23.20 35.65 14.40
CA ARG A 470 23.67 34.81 15.51
C ARG A 470 25.14 35.04 15.88
N ALA A 471 25.81 35.97 15.19
CA ALA A 471 27.13 36.43 15.60
C ALA A 471 27.04 37.21 16.92
N THR A 472 28.15 37.29 17.65
CA THR A 472 28.26 38.08 18.88
C THR A 472 28.52 39.57 18.60
N GLY A 473 28.82 39.93 17.35
CA GLY A 473 28.93 41.32 16.90
C GLY A 473 27.93 41.67 15.81
N ARG A 474 27.99 42.92 15.35
CA ARG A 474 27.02 43.46 14.40
C ARG A 474 27.24 42.86 13.02
N ALA A 475 26.15 42.58 12.32
CA ALA A 475 26.16 42.12 10.94
C ALA A 475 25.54 43.16 10.01
N GLN A 476 26.09 43.26 8.81
CA GLN A 476 25.54 44.02 7.70
C GLN A 476 25.33 43.09 6.52
N GLY A 477 24.18 43.21 5.87
CA GLY A 477 23.84 42.47 4.68
C GLY A 477 23.15 43.36 3.65
N LYS A 478 23.06 42.84 2.44
CA LYS A 478 22.35 43.47 1.33
C LYS A 478 21.30 42.52 0.81
N LEU A 479 20.07 43.00 0.84
CA LEU A 479 18.93 42.35 0.23
C LEU A 479 18.76 42.91 -1.18
N SER A 480 18.76 42.04 -2.18
CA SER A 480 18.70 42.43 -3.59
C SER A 480 17.55 41.73 -4.30
N GLY A 481 16.95 42.41 -5.27
CA GLY A 481 15.92 41.87 -6.15
C GLY A 481 16.15 42.28 -7.59
N LEU A 482 15.62 41.48 -8.51
CA LEU A 482 15.60 41.79 -9.92
C LEU A 482 14.16 41.88 -10.42
N CYS A 483 13.87 42.97 -11.11
CA CYS A 483 12.55 43.34 -11.58
C CYS A 483 12.51 43.31 -13.11
N LEU A 484 11.56 42.56 -13.65
CA LEU A 484 11.10 42.75 -15.03
C LEU A 484 9.98 43.80 -15.04
N PRO A 485 9.74 44.50 -16.16
CA PRO A 485 8.63 45.43 -16.21
C PRO A 485 7.30 44.65 -16.27
N ALA A 486 6.18 45.26 -15.89
CA ALA A 486 4.87 44.61 -16.02
C ALA A 486 4.43 44.50 -17.50
N ARG A 487 4.98 45.35 -18.37
CA ARG A 487 4.77 45.34 -19.81
C ARG A 487 6.10 45.55 -20.52
N THR A 488 6.21 45.05 -21.75
CA THR A 488 7.35 45.36 -22.62
C THR A 488 7.38 46.85 -22.96
N GLY A 489 8.52 47.36 -23.45
CA GLY A 489 8.59 48.70 -24.04
C GLY A 489 7.68 48.81 -25.26
N ASP A 490 7.25 50.03 -25.59
CA ASP A 490 6.43 50.25 -26.78
C ASP A 490 7.27 50.09 -28.05
N ALA A 491 6.80 49.23 -28.96
CA ALA A 491 7.37 49.07 -30.30
C ALA A 491 6.22 48.90 -31.29
N ALA A 492 6.37 49.47 -32.49
CA ALA A 492 5.30 49.49 -33.50
C ALA A 492 3.92 49.95 -32.95
N GLY A 493 3.92 50.91 -32.00
CA GLY A 493 2.71 51.53 -31.46
C GLY A 493 1.94 50.72 -30.39
N HIS A 494 2.49 49.62 -29.86
CA HIS A 494 1.87 48.86 -28.77
C HIS A 494 2.91 48.21 -27.85
N SER A 495 2.44 47.59 -26.76
CA SER A 495 3.25 46.83 -25.80
C SER A 495 2.48 45.65 -25.23
N HIS A 496 3.22 44.60 -24.85
CA HIS A 496 2.67 43.34 -24.35
C HIS A 496 2.77 43.26 -22.84
N ALA A 497 1.78 42.65 -22.18
CA ALA A 497 1.88 42.34 -20.76
C ALA A 497 2.88 41.20 -20.53
N LEU A 498 3.66 41.30 -19.45
CA LEU A 498 4.41 40.17 -18.90
C LEU A 498 3.62 39.57 -17.75
N SER A 499 3.71 38.25 -17.58
CA SER A 499 2.92 37.52 -16.60
C SER A 499 3.80 36.72 -15.65
N LEU A 500 3.54 36.88 -14.37
CA LEU A 500 4.12 36.08 -13.30
C LEU A 500 2.97 35.43 -12.52
N GLY A 501 2.94 34.10 -12.51
CA GLY A 501 1.86 33.32 -11.94
C GLY A 501 1.75 33.41 -10.41
N GLY A 502 0.79 32.64 -9.87
CA GLY A 502 0.62 32.45 -8.43
C GLY A 502 1.87 31.87 -7.75
N LEU A 503 1.94 32.03 -6.43
CA LEU A 503 3.01 31.44 -5.62
C LEU A 503 2.78 29.93 -5.51
N GLY A 504 3.67 29.15 -6.12
CA GLY A 504 3.78 27.71 -5.86
C GLY A 504 4.69 27.46 -4.66
N THR A 505 4.35 26.44 -3.87
CA THR A 505 5.13 26.03 -2.70
C THR A 505 5.35 24.52 -2.71
N ALA A 506 6.45 24.07 -2.10
CA ALA A 506 6.74 22.67 -1.85
C ALA A 506 7.40 22.52 -0.48
N THR A 507 6.93 21.57 0.31
CA THR A 507 7.54 21.26 1.60
C THR A 507 8.74 20.34 1.40
N VAL A 508 9.85 20.65 2.07
CA VAL A 508 11.03 19.80 2.09
C VAL A 508 10.75 18.58 2.98
N PRO A 509 11.16 17.36 2.60
CA PRO A 509 10.97 16.16 3.42
C PRO A 509 11.48 16.35 4.86
N ALA A 510 10.74 15.81 5.83
CA ALA A 510 11.10 15.90 7.24
C ALA A 510 12.37 15.09 7.56
N GLY A 511 13.20 15.62 8.45
CA GLY A 511 14.45 15.00 8.91
C GLY A 511 15.64 15.94 8.80
N THR A 512 16.67 15.69 9.61
CA THR A 512 17.94 16.43 9.53
C THR A 512 18.78 15.97 8.35
N GLY A 513 19.74 16.82 7.96
CA GLY A 513 20.64 16.57 6.85
C GLY A 513 20.13 17.12 5.51
N ARG A 514 20.76 16.67 4.44
CA ARG A 514 20.52 17.18 3.08
C ARG A 514 19.24 16.61 2.50
N GLN A 515 18.32 17.50 2.13
CA GLN A 515 17.02 17.18 1.56
C GLN A 515 16.79 17.97 0.27
N THR A 516 15.87 17.50 -0.58
CA THR A 516 15.52 18.16 -1.83
C THR A 516 14.01 18.25 -2.00
N ALA A 517 13.55 19.40 -2.48
CA ALA A 517 12.18 19.62 -2.95
C ALA A 517 12.22 20.17 -4.38
N SER A 518 11.11 20.11 -5.12
CA SER A 518 11.07 20.63 -6.49
C SER A 518 9.75 21.33 -6.78
N LEU A 519 9.82 22.39 -7.58
CA LEU A 519 8.68 23.09 -8.15
C LEU A 519 8.70 22.91 -9.67
N THR A 520 7.53 22.77 -10.28
CA THR A 520 7.39 22.66 -11.74
C THR A 520 6.40 23.68 -12.25
N CYS A 521 6.78 24.40 -13.30
CA CYS A 521 5.85 25.27 -14.03
C CYS A 521 5.28 24.55 -15.25
N ALA A 522 4.11 25.03 -15.69
CA ALA A 522 3.52 24.60 -16.94
C ALA A 522 4.51 24.77 -18.11
N PRO A 523 4.44 23.92 -19.14
CA PRO A 523 5.26 24.09 -20.34
C PRO A 523 5.10 25.48 -20.95
N GLY A 524 6.22 26.15 -21.26
CA GLY A 524 6.21 27.55 -21.73
C GLY A 524 6.46 28.58 -20.62
N SER A 525 6.59 28.12 -19.37
CA SER A 525 6.93 28.96 -18.23
C SER A 525 8.19 28.47 -17.51
N SER A 526 8.73 29.30 -16.62
CA SER A 526 9.91 29.03 -15.82
C SER A 526 9.69 29.42 -14.37
N VAL A 527 10.23 28.64 -13.42
CA VAL A 527 10.26 29.05 -12.01
C VAL A 527 11.16 30.29 -11.86
N ALA A 528 10.56 31.36 -11.35
CA ALA A 528 11.14 32.62 -10.95
C ALA A 528 10.79 32.89 -9.47
N SER A 529 11.36 33.95 -8.89
CA SER A 529 11.16 34.37 -7.50
C SER A 529 11.44 33.24 -6.49
N PRO A 530 12.57 32.51 -6.60
CA PRO A 530 12.84 31.39 -5.71
C PRO A 530 12.90 31.85 -4.25
N GLY A 531 12.24 31.11 -3.37
CA GLY A 531 12.11 31.43 -1.95
C GLY A 531 12.23 30.23 -1.04
N ILE A 532 12.45 30.50 0.24
CA ILE A 532 12.56 29.53 1.33
C ILE A 532 11.90 30.09 2.59
N ASP A 533 11.27 29.26 3.40
CA ASP A 533 10.66 29.63 4.66
C ASP A 533 10.96 28.53 5.69
N VAL A 534 11.68 28.88 6.74
CA VAL A 534 12.12 27.96 7.79
C VAL A 534 11.40 28.29 9.10
N VAL A 535 10.68 27.33 9.65
CA VAL A 535 9.91 27.47 10.90
C VAL A 535 10.35 26.41 11.91
N GLY A 536 10.48 26.79 13.19
CA GLY A 536 10.71 25.82 14.28
C GLY A 536 12.13 25.25 14.39
N GLY A 537 13.09 25.78 13.64
CA GLY A 537 14.50 25.37 13.71
C GLY A 537 15.36 26.04 12.64
N ARG A 538 16.51 25.45 12.33
CA ARG A 538 17.50 25.94 11.36
C ARG A 538 17.59 25.06 10.13
N ALA A 539 17.70 25.72 8.98
CA ALA A 539 18.01 25.08 7.70
C ALA A 539 18.67 26.09 6.77
N VAL A 540 19.51 25.61 5.85
CA VAL A 540 20.26 26.45 4.91
C VAL A 540 19.96 26.03 3.48
N LEU A 541 19.60 26.98 2.62
CA LEU A 541 19.45 26.74 1.19
C LEU A 541 20.84 26.58 0.55
N VAL A 542 21.21 25.34 0.21
CA VAL A 542 22.51 25.00 -0.38
C VAL A 542 22.42 24.70 -1.88
N GLY A 543 21.22 24.66 -2.45
CA GLY A 543 21.04 24.59 -3.88
C GLY A 543 19.69 25.09 -4.36
N SER A 544 19.70 25.67 -5.55
CA SER A 544 18.53 26.13 -6.31
C SER A 544 18.88 25.93 -7.77
N GLU A 545 18.57 24.77 -8.35
CA GLU A 545 18.95 24.38 -9.70
C GLU A 545 17.74 24.35 -10.62
N ARG A 546 17.86 24.90 -11.83
CA ARG A 546 16.82 24.79 -12.85
C ARG A 546 16.70 23.34 -13.34
N THR A 547 15.47 22.86 -13.51
CA THR A 547 15.15 21.50 -14.00
C THR A 547 14.07 21.57 -15.09
N GLY A 548 14.47 21.92 -16.32
CA GLY A 548 13.50 22.16 -17.41
C GLY A 548 12.63 23.39 -17.13
N SER A 549 11.30 23.24 -17.07
CA SER A 549 10.39 24.31 -16.61
C SER A 549 10.33 24.44 -15.08
N GLY A 550 10.96 23.50 -14.35
CA GLY A 550 10.97 23.46 -12.90
C GLY A 550 12.27 23.98 -12.26
N ARG A 551 12.33 23.84 -10.93
CA ARG A 551 13.49 24.15 -10.10
C ARG A 551 13.56 23.18 -8.93
N ALA A 552 14.74 22.59 -8.72
CA ALA A 552 15.07 21.76 -7.56
C ALA A 552 15.75 22.63 -6.49
N PHE A 553 15.27 22.54 -5.27
CA PHE A 553 15.82 23.22 -4.10
C PHE A 553 16.47 22.19 -3.20
N THR A 554 17.75 22.37 -2.89
CA THR A 554 18.50 21.51 -1.97
C THR A 554 18.74 22.29 -0.68
N VAL A 555 18.33 21.70 0.43
CA VAL A 555 18.36 22.33 1.75
C VAL A 555 19.09 21.41 2.71
N ASP A 556 20.03 21.95 3.47
CA ASP A 556 20.63 21.26 4.61
C ASP A 556 19.83 21.63 5.86
N VAL A 557 19.02 20.69 6.36
CA VAL A 557 18.18 20.85 7.56
C VAL A 557 19.03 20.55 8.79
N LEU A 558 19.27 21.55 9.64
CA LEU A 558 20.20 21.44 10.75
C LEU A 558 19.53 20.95 12.03
N ASP A 559 18.28 21.40 12.29
CA ASP A 559 17.54 21.03 13.50
C ASP A 559 16.39 20.06 13.18
N ALA A 560 16.20 19.04 14.03
CA ALA A 560 15.16 18.03 13.83
C ALA A 560 13.72 18.58 13.89
N GLY A 561 13.52 19.76 14.50
CA GLY A 561 12.23 20.45 14.58
C GLY A 561 11.96 21.44 13.44
N ALA A 562 12.91 21.65 12.52
CA ALA A 562 12.76 22.60 11.44
C ALA A 562 11.79 22.08 10.37
N THR A 563 10.77 22.88 10.07
CA THR A 563 9.91 22.72 8.90
C THR A 563 10.38 23.70 7.83
N VAL A 564 10.70 23.20 6.63
CA VAL A 564 11.16 24.04 5.53
C VAL A 564 10.17 23.97 4.36
N THR A 565 9.72 25.14 3.91
CA THR A 565 8.93 25.29 2.69
C THR A 565 9.71 26.10 1.68
N VAL A 566 9.86 25.58 0.45
CA VAL A 566 10.42 26.33 -0.67
C VAL A 566 9.29 26.88 -1.52
N SER A 567 9.54 28.01 -2.19
CA SER A 567 8.52 28.68 -2.98
C SER A 567 9.08 29.27 -4.29
N GLY A 568 8.18 29.59 -5.21
CA GLY A 568 8.51 30.23 -6.48
C GLY A 568 7.24 30.58 -7.26
N ARG A 569 7.37 31.45 -8.25
CA ARG A 569 6.29 31.83 -9.17
C ARG A 569 6.65 31.42 -10.59
N CYS A 570 5.65 31.16 -11.43
CA CYS A 570 5.89 30.80 -12.82
C CYS A 570 5.89 32.03 -13.72
N LEU A 571 7.06 32.42 -14.22
CA LEU A 571 7.20 33.46 -15.24
C LEU A 571 6.79 32.85 -16.59
N ASP A 572 5.81 33.46 -17.25
CA ASP A 572 5.47 33.10 -18.63
C ASP A 572 6.60 33.55 -19.56
N LEU A 573 7.12 32.63 -20.37
CA LEU A 573 8.15 32.93 -21.36
C LEU A 573 7.55 33.44 -22.66
N ARG A 574 6.23 33.60 -22.74
CA ARG A 574 5.54 34.30 -23.81
C ARG A 574 4.82 35.53 -23.25
N THR A 575 4.91 36.64 -23.97
CA THR A 575 4.19 37.86 -23.62
C THR A 575 2.68 37.68 -23.86
N GLY A 576 1.86 38.49 -23.18
CA GLY A 576 0.42 38.55 -23.44
C GLY A 576 0.14 39.06 -24.87
N THR A 577 -0.98 38.65 -25.46
CA THR A 577 -1.33 39.08 -26.82
C THR A 577 -1.71 40.56 -26.86
N ALA A 578 -1.09 41.32 -27.75
CA ALA A 578 -1.44 42.69 -28.10
C ALA A 578 -1.32 42.84 -29.62
N ALA A 579 -2.16 43.70 -30.23
CA ALA A 579 -2.20 43.88 -31.69
C ALA A 579 -2.20 42.57 -32.51
N GLY A 580 -2.90 41.54 -32.03
CA GLY A 580 -3.10 40.27 -32.73
C GLY A 580 -1.93 39.27 -32.68
N HIS A 581 -0.85 39.56 -31.96
CA HIS A 581 0.31 38.65 -31.83
C HIS A 581 0.96 38.73 -30.43
N ALA A 582 2.00 37.94 -30.22
CA ALA A 582 2.80 37.92 -29.00
C ALA A 582 4.27 37.67 -29.35
N HIS A 583 5.15 37.79 -28.36
CA HIS A 583 6.56 37.49 -28.50
C HIS A 583 7.02 36.52 -27.43
N ASP A 584 8.10 35.80 -27.69
CA ASP A 584 8.75 35.01 -26.66
C ASP A 584 9.82 35.83 -25.95
N LEU A 585 9.93 35.62 -24.64
CA LEU A 585 11.10 36.00 -23.86
C LEU A 585 12.24 35.08 -24.26
N VAL A 586 13.28 35.65 -24.87
CA VAL A 586 14.48 34.89 -25.23
C VAL A 586 15.29 34.70 -23.95
N ILE A 587 15.41 33.45 -23.51
CA ILE A 587 16.20 33.09 -22.34
C ILE A 587 17.33 32.15 -22.71
N ASP A 588 18.48 32.38 -22.11
CA ASP A 588 19.65 31.53 -22.19
C ASP A 588 20.08 31.10 -20.78
N GLU A 589 20.81 30.00 -20.69
CA GLU A 589 21.38 29.54 -19.43
C GLU A 589 22.89 29.41 -19.57
N ILE A 590 23.60 30.09 -18.68
CA ILE A 590 25.05 29.96 -18.56
C ILE A 590 25.38 29.31 -17.22
N GLY A 591 26.43 28.51 -17.16
CA GLY A 591 26.85 27.88 -15.93
C GLY A 591 28.26 27.33 -16.02
N ARG A 592 28.89 27.18 -14.86
CA ARG A 592 30.20 26.54 -14.72
C ARG A 592 30.38 25.93 -13.35
N THR A 593 31.33 25.02 -13.24
CA THR A 593 31.82 24.53 -11.96
C THR A 593 33.01 25.37 -11.51
N VAL A 594 33.00 25.79 -10.25
CA VAL A 594 34.09 26.54 -9.61
C VAL A 594 34.67 25.69 -8.48
N SER A 595 36.00 25.58 -8.43
CA SER A 595 36.68 24.95 -7.30
C SER A 595 37.00 26.00 -6.25
N VAL A 596 36.54 25.78 -5.01
CA VAL A 596 36.78 26.64 -3.85
C VAL A 596 37.84 25.97 -2.98
N PRO A 597 39.07 26.51 -2.88
CA PRO A 597 40.14 25.92 -2.08
C PRO A 597 39.78 25.78 -0.60
N ALA A 598 40.49 24.89 0.10
CA ALA A 598 40.31 24.68 1.54
C ALA A 598 40.45 25.98 2.34
N GLY A 599 39.50 26.27 3.23
CA GLY A 599 39.50 27.48 4.06
C GLY A 599 39.30 28.82 3.32
N ALA A 600 39.18 28.80 1.99
CA ALA A 600 39.14 30.01 1.19
C ALA A 600 37.72 30.56 1.06
N THR A 601 37.64 31.89 0.94
CA THR A 601 36.46 32.59 0.42
C THR A 601 36.76 33.03 -1.00
N VAL A 602 35.87 32.68 -1.93
CA VAL A 602 36.02 32.98 -3.36
C VAL A 602 34.79 33.75 -3.84
N THR A 603 35.03 34.75 -4.69
CA THR A 603 34.00 35.53 -5.36
C THR A 603 34.02 35.22 -6.84
N GLU A 604 32.87 34.82 -7.39
CA GLU A 604 32.72 34.37 -8.76
C GLU A 604 31.63 35.12 -9.49
N SER A 605 31.83 35.38 -10.78
CA SER A 605 30.85 36.11 -11.59
C SER A 605 30.45 35.29 -12.82
N LEU A 606 29.15 35.19 -13.05
CA LEU A 606 28.57 34.73 -14.31
C LEU A 606 28.03 35.94 -15.05
N VAL A 607 28.45 36.13 -16.30
CA VAL A 607 28.11 37.30 -17.12
C VAL A 607 27.32 36.85 -18.34
N CYS A 608 26.13 37.40 -18.53
CA CYS A 608 25.28 37.15 -19.69
C CYS A 608 25.85 37.77 -20.97
N ALA A 609 25.34 37.34 -22.12
CA ALA A 609 25.63 37.95 -23.42
C ALA A 609 25.30 39.45 -23.45
N ASP A 610 25.78 40.16 -24.47
CA ASP A 610 25.75 41.62 -24.46
C ASP A 610 24.34 42.21 -24.45
N ASP A 611 23.43 41.51 -25.10
CA ASP A 611 22.01 41.77 -25.22
C ASP A 611 21.20 41.11 -24.09
N ALA A 612 21.81 40.58 -23.03
CA ALA A 612 21.07 39.90 -21.97
C ALA A 612 21.39 40.41 -20.56
N LYS A 613 20.45 40.15 -19.65
CA LYS A 613 20.49 40.53 -18.23
C LYS A 613 20.32 39.29 -17.37
N GLY A 614 21.02 39.25 -16.24
CA GLY A 614 21.03 38.09 -15.36
C GLY A 614 19.76 37.99 -14.52
N ALA A 615 18.82 37.14 -14.93
CA ALA A 615 17.51 36.97 -14.29
C ALA A 615 17.57 36.17 -12.99
N VAL A 616 17.63 34.85 -13.08
CA VAL A 616 17.50 33.96 -11.91
C VAL A 616 18.80 33.21 -11.66
N ALA A 617 19.37 33.34 -10.47
CA ALA A 617 20.57 32.63 -10.08
C ALA A 617 20.29 31.12 -9.87
N SER A 618 21.26 30.29 -10.20
CA SER A 618 21.25 28.87 -9.86
C SER A 618 22.57 28.47 -9.21
N PHE A 619 22.51 27.58 -8.23
CA PHE A 619 23.72 27.04 -7.60
C PHE A 619 23.45 25.69 -6.96
N LEU A 620 24.52 24.90 -6.77
CA LEU A 620 24.52 23.71 -5.94
C LEU A 620 25.86 23.60 -5.21
N ALA A 621 25.81 23.76 -3.89
CA ALA A 621 26.95 23.65 -3.00
C ALA A 621 27.04 22.24 -2.38
N PRO A 622 28.19 21.56 -2.44
CA PRO A 622 28.44 20.36 -1.66
C PRO A 622 28.48 20.67 -0.15
N ALA A 623 28.41 19.65 0.69
CA ALA A 623 28.54 19.83 2.14
C ALA A 623 29.91 20.45 2.47
N GLY A 624 29.92 21.43 3.38
CA GLY A 624 31.13 22.17 3.77
C GLY A 624 31.39 23.46 2.97
N ILE A 625 30.63 23.71 1.90
CA ILE A 625 30.55 25.03 1.27
C ILE A 625 29.43 25.83 1.92
N ILE A 626 29.75 27.07 2.31
CA ILE A 626 28.82 28.06 2.82
C ILE A 626 28.59 29.08 1.71
N ALA A 627 27.36 29.18 1.21
CA ALA A 627 26.97 30.21 0.25
C ALA A 627 26.68 31.51 1.02
N LEU A 628 27.61 32.46 0.97
CA LEU A 628 27.49 33.75 1.66
C LEU A 628 26.53 34.72 0.97
N GLY A 629 26.04 34.33 -0.20
CA GLY A 629 25.02 35.02 -0.97
C GLY A 629 25.36 35.14 -2.44
N ASN A 630 24.45 35.75 -3.18
CA ASN A 630 24.69 36.19 -4.54
C ASN A 630 24.09 37.59 -4.74
N GLN A 631 24.71 38.43 -5.54
CA GLN A 631 24.24 39.80 -5.79
C GLN A 631 23.98 40.01 -7.28
N PRO A 632 22.75 40.43 -7.67
CA PRO A 632 22.47 40.83 -9.03
C PRO A 632 23.31 42.04 -9.41
N GLN A 633 23.76 42.04 -10.65
CA GLN A 633 24.25 43.20 -11.38
C GLN A 633 23.50 43.23 -12.72
N PRO A 634 23.44 44.37 -13.43
CA PRO A 634 22.65 44.47 -14.64
C PRO A 634 22.90 43.32 -15.63
N LYS A 635 24.16 42.94 -15.90
CA LYS A 635 24.50 41.87 -16.85
C LYS A 635 25.05 40.60 -16.20
N SER A 636 25.25 40.58 -14.88
CA SER A 636 25.98 39.50 -14.23
C SER A 636 25.41 39.14 -12.87
N ARG A 637 25.82 37.98 -12.38
CA ARG A 637 25.52 37.52 -11.03
C ARG A 637 26.82 37.19 -10.32
N VAL A 638 27.07 37.89 -9.22
CA VAL A 638 28.25 37.67 -8.38
C VAL A 638 27.87 36.75 -7.23
N PHE A 639 28.58 35.65 -7.06
CA PHE A 639 28.40 34.65 -6.00
C PHE A 639 29.58 34.74 -5.04
N THR A 640 29.31 34.67 -3.73
CA THR A 640 30.35 34.61 -2.71
C THR A 640 30.24 33.27 -1.98
N LEU A 641 31.33 32.50 -2.00
CA LEU A 641 31.38 31.13 -1.51
C LEU A 641 32.52 31.00 -0.51
N GLN A 642 32.30 30.29 0.60
CA GLN A 642 33.34 29.97 1.57
C GLN A 642 33.44 28.47 1.76
N ASN A 643 34.66 27.93 1.78
CA ASN A 643 34.91 26.53 2.07
C ASN A 643 35.39 26.36 3.52
N GLY A 644 34.56 25.75 4.36
CA GLY A 644 34.87 25.46 5.75
C GLY A 644 35.68 24.17 5.97
N THR A 645 36.12 23.49 4.91
CA THR A 645 36.79 22.18 4.99
C THR A 645 38.28 22.26 4.71
N GLY A 646 39.00 21.18 5.03
CA GLY A 646 40.44 21.04 4.76
C GLY A 646 40.81 20.64 3.33
N GLY A 647 39.84 20.47 2.43
CA GLY A 647 40.08 20.10 1.02
C GLY A 647 39.37 21.05 0.05
N SER A 648 39.80 21.08 -1.22
CA SER A 648 39.08 21.85 -2.25
C SER A 648 37.73 21.21 -2.56
N LEU A 649 36.70 22.03 -2.78
CA LEU A 649 35.35 21.59 -3.09
C LEU A 649 34.82 22.29 -4.34
N ASP A 650 34.11 21.54 -5.18
CA ASP A 650 33.55 22.04 -6.44
C ASP A 650 32.08 22.45 -6.27
N VAL A 651 31.77 23.69 -6.66
CA VAL A 651 30.43 24.29 -6.60
C VAL A 651 29.92 24.48 -8.02
N ARG A 652 28.69 24.06 -8.30
CA ARG A 652 28.03 24.36 -9.58
C ARG A 652 27.33 25.70 -9.46
N LEU A 653 27.63 26.62 -10.38
CA LEU A 653 26.96 27.91 -10.52
C LEU A 653 26.24 27.98 -11.86
N GLY A 654 25.11 28.66 -11.89
CA GLY A 654 24.32 28.92 -13.09
C GLY A 654 23.60 30.28 -13.02
N LEU A 655 23.23 30.80 -14.18
CA LEU A 655 22.47 32.04 -14.31
C LEU A 655 21.55 31.91 -15.53
N THR A 656 20.25 32.07 -15.29
CA THR A 656 19.29 32.29 -16.37
C THR A 656 19.41 33.73 -16.83
N CYS A 657 19.78 33.94 -18.09
CA CYS A 657 19.88 35.22 -18.75
C CYS A 657 18.60 35.49 -19.53
N VAL A 658 17.99 36.66 -19.36
CA VAL A 658 16.86 37.13 -20.16
C VAL A 658 17.38 38.19 -21.12
N ASN A 659 17.12 38.01 -22.41
CA ASN A 659 17.50 38.97 -23.44
C ASN A 659 16.74 40.28 -23.22
N VAL A 660 17.37 41.43 -23.49
CA VAL A 660 16.76 42.76 -23.35
C VAL A 660 15.77 43.05 -24.47
N ARG A 661 15.68 42.16 -25.46
CA ARG A 661 14.66 42.19 -26.50
C ARG A 661 13.88 40.89 -26.53
N THR A 662 12.60 41.00 -26.82
CA THR A 662 11.78 39.83 -27.15
C THR A 662 12.21 39.24 -28.49
N SER A 663 11.77 38.01 -28.78
CA SER A 663 11.90 37.44 -30.13
C SER A 663 11.17 38.31 -31.17
N ASP A 664 11.41 38.04 -32.45
CA ASP A 664 10.49 38.47 -33.51
C ASP A 664 9.06 38.00 -33.22
N PRO A 665 8.02 38.65 -33.81
CA PRO A 665 6.63 38.33 -33.52
C PRO A 665 6.36 36.87 -33.82
N VAL A 666 5.93 36.15 -32.79
CA VAL A 666 5.63 34.74 -32.92
C VAL A 666 4.16 34.63 -33.30
N VAL A 667 3.89 34.34 -34.57
CA VAL A 667 2.56 33.87 -35.03
C VAL A 667 2.31 32.43 -34.58
N ALA A 668 3.30 31.81 -33.92
CA ALA A 668 3.17 30.47 -33.41
C ALA A 668 2.38 30.43 -32.09
N ARG A 669 1.06 30.43 -32.20
CA ARG A 669 0.16 30.35 -31.05
C ARG A 669 0.22 28.94 -30.47
N ARG A 670 0.81 28.82 -29.28
CA ARG A 670 0.67 27.58 -28.49
C ARG A 670 -0.72 27.55 -27.85
N ILE A 671 -1.53 26.59 -28.26
CA ILE A 671 -2.86 26.35 -27.72
C ILE A 671 -2.77 25.11 -26.82
N VAL A 672 -2.89 25.30 -25.51
CA VAL A 672 -2.98 24.19 -24.56
C VAL A 672 -4.47 23.95 -24.28
N ASN A 673 -4.97 22.80 -24.70
CA ASN A 673 -6.34 22.41 -24.45
C ASN A 673 -6.36 21.37 -23.31
N THR A 674 -7.09 21.66 -22.23
CA THR A 674 -7.14 20.84 -21.01
C THR A 674 -8.55 20.31 -20.79
N ALA A 675 -8.67 19.01 -20.55
CA ALA A 675 -9.92 18.37 -20.17
C ALA A 675 -9.81 17.81 -18.75
N THR A 676 -10.95 17.71 -18.08
CA THR A 676 -11.10 17.12 -16.76
C THR A 676 -12.12 16.00 -16.79
N LEU A 677 -11.89 14.96 -15.98
CA LEU A 677 -12.76 13.81 -15.80
C LEU A 677 -13.42 13.89 -14.42
N ALA A 678 -14.75 13.80 -14.39
CA ALA A 678 -15.54 13.72 -13.18
C ALA A 678 -16.44 12.47 -13.22
N ASN A 679 -16.75 11.94 -12.04
CA ASN A 679 -17.80 10.96 -11.82
C ASN A 679 -18.98 11.63 -11.10
N ILE A 680 -20.21 11.23 -11.43
CA ILE A 680 -21.42 11.85 -10.86
C ILE A 680 -21.80 11.26 -9.48
N ALA A 681 -21.24 10.10 -9.10
CA ALA A 681 -21.55 9.42 -7.84
C ALA A 681 -20.37 9.48 -6.85
N PRO A 682 -20.61 9.40 -5.52
CA PRO A 682 -19.58 9.51 -4.49
C PRO A 682 -18.77 8.21 -4.39
N ILE A 683 -18.05 7.87 -5.45
CA ILE A 683 -17.04 6.82 -5.42
C ILE A 683 -15.71 7.51 -5.14
N ARG A 684 -15.06 7.09 -4.06
CA ARG A 684 -13.74 7.58 -3.67
C ARG A 684 -12.74 7.19 -4.75
N ASP A 685 -11.95 8.16 -5.19
CA ASP A 685 -10.82 7.95 -6.08
C ASP A 685 -9.55 8.32 -5.33
N PRO A 686 -8.60 7.38 -5.20
CA PRO A 686 -7.40 7.58 -4.40
C PRO A 686 -6.41 8.58 -5.00
N ASP A 687 -6.44 8.84 -6.32
CA ASP A 687 -5.53 9.76 -7.02
C ASP A 687 -6.28 10.71 -7.95
N SER A 688 -7.07 11.62 -7.38
CA SER A 688 -7.85 12.57 -8.19
C SER A 688 -7.03 13.55 -9.04
N ALA A 689 -5.69 13.56 -8.94
CA ALA A 689 -4.82 14.42 -9.74
C ALA A 689 -4.68 13.94 -11.19
N ASP A 690 -4.86 12.66 -11.47
CA ASP A 690 -4.72 12.06 -12.81
C ASP A 690 -5.97 12.22 -13.71
N ARG A 691 -7.03 12.83 -13.17
CA ARG A 691 -8.29 13.16 -13.85
C ARG A 691 -8.19 14.35 -14.80
N THR A 692 -7.03 15.00 -14.88
CA THR A 692 -6.82 16.17 -15.73
C THR A 692 -5.75 15.88 -16.77
N ALA A 693 -6.06 16.16 -18.04
CA ALA A 693 -5.11 15.95 -19.13
C ALA A 693 -5.13 17.10 -20.13
N SER A 694 -3.93 17.47 -20.59
CA SER A 694 -3.74 18.56 -21.55
C SER A 694 -3.05 18.07 -22.82
N ALA A 695 -3.50 18.56 -23.97
CA ALA A 695 -2.78 18.44 -25.23
C ALA A 695 -2.35 19.84 -25.71
N THR A 696 -1.13 19.94 -26.24
CA THR A 696 -0.62 21.18 -26.82
C THR A 696 -0.70 21.09 -28.34
N LEU A 697 -1.31 22.10 -28.95
CA LEU A 697 -1.25 22.38 -30.38
C LEU A 697 -0.38 23.62 -30.62
N LEU A 698 0.62 23.51 -31.49
CA LEU A 698 1.44 24.64 -31.93
C LEU A 698 0.89 25.12 -33.27
N VAL A 699 0.20 26.26 -33.28
CA VAL A 699 -0.11 26.94 -34.53
C VAL A 699 1.20 27.45 -35.11
N VAL A 700 1.45 27.34 -36.41
CA VAL A 700 2.61 27.89 -37.10
C VAL A 700 2.08 28.57 -38.36
N ALA A 701 2.60 29.75 -38.70
CA ALA A 701 2.29 30.38 -39.97
C ALA A 701 2.78 29.49 -41.13
N GLY A 702 1.84 28.98 -41.91
CA GLY A 702 2.06 28.26 -43.15
C GLY A 702 0.85 28.48 -44.05
N ASP A 703 1.03 28.40 -45.37
CA ASP A 703 -0.05 28.57 -46.34
C ASP A 703 -1.25 27.67 -45.98
N PRO A 704 -2.49 28.15 -46.11
CA PRO A 704 -3.67 27.35 -45.81
C PRO A 704 -3.66 26.07 -46.64
N GLU A 705 -3.75 24.93 -45.96
CA GLU A 705 -3.89 23.63 -46.62
C GLU A 705 -5.16 23.67 -47.50
N PRO A 706 -5.08 23.34 -48.81
CA PRO A 706 -6.22 23.48 -49.71
C PRO A 706 -7.39 22.59 -49.25
N ALA A 707 -8.58 23.18 -49.19
CA ALA A 707 -9.80 22.47 -48.80
C ALA A 707 -10.03 21.23 -49.69
N ALA A 708 -10.11 20.06 -49.05
CA ALA A 708 -10.35 18.80 -49.74
C ALA A 708 -11.76 18.78 -50.35
N ASN A 709 -11.83 18.70 -51.68
CA ASN A 709 -13.05 18.47 -52.45
C ASN A 709 -13.53 17.02 -52.24
N PRO A 710 -14.83 16.73 -52.01
CA PRO A 710 -15.29 15.36 -51.81
C PRO A 710 -15.46 14.67 -53.17
N SER A 711 -14.67 13.61 -53.41
CA SER A 711 -14.82 12.72 -54.57
C SER A 711 -14.84 11.27 -54.08
N PRO A 712 -15.59 10.37 -54.73
CA PRO A 712 -16.23 9.24 -54.08
C PRO A 712 -15.29 8.05 -53.85
N ALA A 713 -15.69 7.24 -52.86
CA ALA A 713 -15.02 6.09 -52.32
C ALA A 713 -14.26 5.24 -53.36
N ALA A 714 -12.93 5.25 -53.27
CA ALA A 714 -12.08 4.19 -53.77
C ALA A 714 -12.06 3.02 -52.75
N PRO A 715 -11.99 1.76 -53.22
CA PRO A 715 -12.07 0.57 -52.36
C PRO A 715 -10.85 0.49 -51.42
N PRO A 716 -10.91 -0.30 -50.32
CA PRO A 716 -9.93 -0.21 -49.24
C PRO A 716 -8.55 -0.62 -49.75
N VAL A 717 -7.71 0.37 -50.02
CA VAL A 717 -6.27 0.20 -50.14
C VAL A 717 -5.72 0.23 -48.73
N THR A 718 -5.33 -0.94 -48.23
CA THR A 718 -4.56 -1.10 -47.01
C THR A 718 -3.16 -0.53 -47.21
N THR A 719 -3.01 0.77 -47.00
CA THR A 719 -1.69 1.42 -46.86
C THR A 719 -1.32 1.61 -45.39
N PRO A 720 -0.02 1.51 -45.06
CA PRO A 720 0.46 1.03 -43.78
C PRO A 720 0.53 2.15 -42.75
N ALA A 721 0.30 1.77 -41.49
CA ALA A 721 0.49 2.63 -40.33
C ALA A 721 1.82 3.41 -40.39
N ALA A 722 1.75 4.72 -40.10
CA ALA A 722 2.92 5.55 -39.83
C ALA A 722 3.83 4.89 -38.79
N PRO A 723 5.16 5.00 -38.92
CA PRO A 723 6.10 4.13 -38.23
C PRO A 723 6.11 4.44 -36.73
N ARG A 724 5.51 3.55 -35.94
CA ARG A 724 5.86 3.40 -34.53
C ARG A 724 7.39 3.36 -34.44
N SER A 725 7.97 4.29 -33.68
CA SER A 725 9.43 4.40 -33.52
C SER A 725 9.98 3.02 -33.22
N ALA A 726 10.71 2.45 -34.18
CA ALA A 726 11.28 1.12 -34.02
C ALA A 726 12.13 1.13 -32.75
N ARG A 727 11.95 0.18 -31.84
CA ARG A 727 12.77 0.04 -30.64
C ARG A 727 13.57 -1.24 -30.74
N ALA A 728 14.90 -1.09 -30.67
CA ALA A 728 15.84 -2.19 -30.48
C ALA A 728 16.12 -2.42 -28.99
N THR A 729 15.86 -3.61 -28.46
CA THR A 729 16.22 -4.02 -27.08
C THR A 729 17.11 -5.27 -27.10
N ILE A 730 17.93 -5.48 -26.06
CA ILE A 730 18.81 -6.65 -25.95
C ILE A 730 18.13 -7.68 -25.03
N ALA A 731 17.98 -8.92 -25.50
CA ALA A 731 17.47 -9.97 -24.61
C ALA A 731 18.51 -10.26 -23.50
N ARG A 732 18.04 -10.58 -22.28
CA ARG A 732 18.88 -10.68 -21.06
C ARG A 732 19.97 -11.77 -21.10
N SER A 733 20.08 -12.54 -22.16
CA SER A 733 21.04 -13.64 -22.33
C SER A 733 21.84 -13.48 -23.62
N ALA A 734 23.18 -13.46 -23.53
CA ALA A 734 24.09 -13.53 -24.66
C ALA A 734 25.03 -14.74 -24.51
N VAL A 735 25.30 -15.40 -25.63
CA VAL A 735 26.16 -16.58 -25.67
C VAL A 735 27.50 -16.19 -26.25
N LEU A 736 28.57 -16.40 -25.48
CA LEU A 736 29.93 -16.23 -25.97
C LEU A 736 30.28 -17.46 -26.83
N THR A 737 30.73 -17.26 -28.06
CA THR A 737 31.22 -18.35 -28.90
C THR A 737 32.71 -18.13 -29.17
N VAL A 738 33.55 -19.06 -28.70
CA VAL A 738 35.00 -19.07 -28.92
C VAL A 738 35.33 -20.19 -29.89
N SER A 739 35.84 -19.85 -31.09
CA SER A 739 36.24 -20.82 -32.10
C SER A 739 37.62 -20.46 -32.63
N GLY A 740 38.65 -21.22 -32.25
CA GLY A 740 40.04 -20.93 -32.61
C GLY A 740 40.44 -19.50 -32.22
N ASN A 741 41.16 -18.79 -33.08
CA ASN A 741 41.63 -17.40 -32.84
C ASN A 741 40.56 -16.30 -33.01
N ARG A 742 39.29 -16.67 -33.25
CA ARG A 742 38.19 -15.70 -33.38
C ARG A 742 37.16 -15.94 -32.26
N SER A 743 36.98 -14.96 -31.37
CA SER A 743 35.89 -14.99 -30.39
C SER A 743 34.87 -13.90 -30.70
N ALA A 744 33.59 -14.28 -30.68
CA ALA A 744 32.50 -13.37 -30.86
C ALA A 744 31.41 -13.62 -29.82
N VAL A 745 30.70 -12.56 -29.43
CA VAL A 745 29.50 -12.67 -28.60
C VAL A 745 28.29 -12.65 -29.52
N LYS A 746 27.43 -13.66 -29.42
CA LYS A 746 26.13 -13.69 -30.07
C LYS A 746 25.12 -13.00 -29.15
N LEU A 747 24.68 -11.80 -29.55
CA LEU A 747 23.71 -10.98 -28.81
C LEU A 747 22.36 -11.00 -29.51
N PRO A 748 21.30 -11.52 -28.86
CA PRO A 748 19.95 -11.36 -29.38
C PRO A 748 19.47 -9.90 -29.21
N VAL A 749 19.26 -9.23 -30.33
CA VAL A 749 18.60 -7.92 -30.42
C VAL A 749 17.18 -8.13 -30.92
N VAL A 750 16.20 -7.56 -30.23
CA VAL A 750 14.78 -7.62 -30.58
C VAL A 750 14.36 -6.26 -31.13
N CYS A 751 13.88 -6.25 -32.37
CA CYS A 751 13.33 -5.07 -33.03
C CYS A 751 11.80 -5.09 -32.95
N SER A 752 11.15 -4.02 -32.48
CA SER A 752 9.67 -3.92 -32.49
C SER A 752 9.08 -3.60 -33.88
N SER A 753 9.86 -2.99 -34.76
CA SER A 753 9.61 -2.79 -36.20
C SER A 753 10.95 -2.75 -36.93
N ALA A 754 11.02 -2.51 -38.24
CA ALA A 754 12.32 -2.50 -38.95
C ALA A 754 13.31 -1.52 -38.29
N CYS A 755 14.46 -2.03 -37.82
CA CYS A 755 15.38 -1.27 -36.99
C CYS A 755 16.84 -1.51 -37.40
N SER A 756 17.64 -0.44 -37.41
CA SER A 756 19.08 -0.47 -37.70
C SER A 756 19.87 0.33 -36.67
N GLY A 757 21.10 -0.11 -36.39
CA GLY A 757 21.94 0.55 -35.41
C GLY A 757 23.26 -0.16 -35.15
N THR A 758 23.93 0.28 -34.10
CA THR A 758 25.18 -0.30 -33.61
C THR A 758 24.99 -0.85 -32.21
N VAL A 759 25.56 -2.03 -31.95
CA VAL A 759 25.76 -2.58 -30.61
C VAL A 759 27.23 -2.48 -30.26
N THR A 760 27.53 -1.82 -29.15
CA THR A 760 28.88 -1.70 -28.59
C THR A 760 28.93 -2.44 -27.26
N LEU A 761 29.86 -3.38 -27.14
CA LEU A 761 30.16 -4.05 -25.89
C LEU A 761 31.27 -3.29 -25.16
N VAL A 762 31.03 -2.98 -23.89
CA VAL A 762 32.02 -2.39 -23.00
C VAL A 762 32.28 -3.30 -21.80
N ALA A 763 33.52 -3.31 -21.31
CA ALA A 763 33.91 -4.04 -20.12
C ALA A 763 33.14 -3.48 -18.92
N ALA A 764 32.37 -4.33 -18.23
CA ALA A 764 31.55 -3.89 -17.09
C ALA A 764 32.40 -3.59 -15.83
N ARG A 765 33.59 -4.18 -15.73
CA ARG A 765 34.52 -4.02 -14.61
C ARG A 765 35.97 -4.08 -15.08
N THR A 766 36.88 -3.60 -14.25
CA THR A 766 38.32 -3.72 -14.51
C THR A 766 38.76 -5.16 -14.28
N ALA A 767 39.22 -5.87 -15.32
CA ALA A 767 39.64 -7.26 -15.23
C ALA A 767 40.62 -7.63 -16.35
N ALA A 768 41.65 -8.42 -16.03
CA ALA A 768 42.62 -8.98 -16.99
C ALA A 768 43.22 -7.94 -17.97
N GLY A 769 43.55 -6.75 -17.47
CA GLY A 769 44.14 -5.65 -18.24
C GLY A 769 43.16 -4.73 -18.97
N LEU A 770 41.85 -5.00 -18.91
CA LEU A 770 40.81 -4.09 -19.40
C LEU A 770 40.29 -3.23 -18.27
N ARG A 771 40.23 -1.90 -18.44
CA ARG A 771 39.55 -0.99 -17.49
C ARG A 771 38.04 -1.04 -17.69
N ALA A 772 37.26 -0.85 -16.62
CA ALA A 772 35.82 -0.65 -16.74
C ALA A 772 35.51 0.46 -17.76
N GLY A 773 34.48 0.25 -18.59
CA GLY A 773 34.11 1.18 -19.67
C GLY A 773 34.89 1.00 -20.97
N THR A 774 35.96 0.20 -21.01
CA THR A 774 36.72 -0.07 -22.24
C THR A 774 35.83 -0.77 -23.28
N VAL A 775 35.78 -0.25 -24.51
CA VAL A 775 35.09 -0.91 -25.64
C VAL A 775 35.81 -2.19 -26.03
N ILE A 776 35.12 -3.32 -25.94
CA ILE A 776 35.65 -4.66 -26.19
C ILE A 776 35.16 -5.28 -27.50
N GLY A 777 34.17 -4.68 -28.15
CA GLY A 777 33.69 -5.07 -29.48
C GLY A 777 32.51 -4.21 -29.95
N THR A 778 32.33 -4.07 -31.26
CA THR A 778 31.21 -3.31 -31.86
C THR A 778 30.71 -4.06 -33.09
N ALA A 779 29.40 -4.08 -33.32
CA ALA A 779 28.80 -4.59 -34.55
C ALA A 779 27.61 -3.73 -34.99
N ARG A 780 27.35 -3.69 -36.30
CA ARG A 780 26.15 -3.11 -36.87
C ARG A 780 25.06 -4.17 -37.00
N PHE A 781 23.82 -3.75 -36.92
CA PHE A 781 22.66 -4.60 -37.22
C PHE A 781 21.63 -3.80 -38.03
N ALA A 782 20.88 -4.51 -38.86
CA ALA A 782 19.74 -3.96 -39.58
C ALA A 782 18.70 -5.06 -39.86
N GLY A 783 17.43 -4.68 -39.80
CA GLY A 783 16.35 -5.30 -40.54
C GLY A 783 15.02 -5.38 -39.78
N GLY A 784 14.07 -6.15 -40.32
CA GLY A 784 12.66 -6.21 -39.90
C GLY A 784 12.40 -6.62 -38.44
N ALA A 785 11.13 -6.45 -38.03
CA ALA A 785 10.62 -6.78 -36.70
C ALA A 785 10.97 -8.22 -36.28
N GLY A 786 11.23 -8.43 -34.99
CA GLY A 786 11.54 -9.73 -34.42
C GLY A 786 12.93 -9.83 -33.78
N ARG A 787 13.22 -11.03 -33.24
CA ARG A 787 14.49 -11.33 -32.56
C ARG A 787 15.56 -11.74 -33.56
N ARG A 788 16.74 -11.13 -33.47
CA ARG A 788 17.89 -11.37 -34.35
C ARG A 788 19.16 -11.55 -33.54
N THR A 789 20.04 -12.43 -33.99
CA THR A 789 21.34 -12.62 -33.34
C THR A 789 22.41 -11.79 -34.01
N VAL A 790 22.93 -10.80 -33.31
CA VAL A 790 24.06 -9.96 -33.75
C VAL A 790 25.36 -10.57 -33.26
N ARG A 791 26.29 -10.85 -34.18
CA ARG A 791 27.61 -11.39 -33.84
C ARG A 791 28.60 -10.24 -33.65
N VAL A 792 29.01 -9.99 -32.40
CA VAL A 792 29.99 -8.96 -32.06
C VAL A 792 31.38 -9.57 -31.91
N ALA A 793 32.29 -9.27 -32.83
CA ALA A 793 33.68 -9.70 -32.73
C ALA A 793 34.40 -8.99 -31.58
N LEU A 794 35.10 -9.77 -30.74
CA LEU A 794 35.85 -9.22 -29.61
C LEU A 794 37.25 -8.76 -30.03
N ARG A 795 37.71 -7.66 -29.45
CA ARG A 795 39.11 -7.18 -29.61
C ARG A 795 40.10 -8.18 -28.98
N PRO A 796 41.36 -8.28 -29.45
CA PRO A 796 42.31 -9.32 -29.03
C PRO A 796 42.56 -9.40 -27.50
N GLN A 797 42.59 -8.26 -26.81
CA GLN A 797 42.72 -8.23 -25.34
C GLN A 797 41.49 -8.82 -24.62
N ALA A 798 40.29 -8.55 -25.13
CA ALA A 798 39.05 -9.12 -24.62
C ALA A 798 38.92 -10.62 -24.92
N VAL A 799 39.46 -11.09 -26.05
CA VAL A 799 39.57 -12.52 -26.37
C VAL A 799 40.39 -13.27 -25.31
N ARG A 800 41.56 -12.72 -24.92
CA ARG A 800 42.41 -13.30 -23.87
C ARG A 800 41.72 -13.33 -22.51
N ALA A 801 41.04 -12.24 -22.14
CA ALA A 801 40.31 -12.14 -20.88
C ALA A 801 39.09 -13.08 -20.82
N ALA A 802 38.40 -13.27 -21.95
CA ALA A 802 37.27 -14.19 -22.07
C ALA A 802 37.70 -15.66 -21.99
N ARG A 803 38.80 -16.06 -22.66
CA ARG A 803 39.35 -17.44 -22.58
C ARG A 803 39.76 -17.85 -21.17
N ARG A 804 40.24 -16.91 -20.36
CA ARG A 804 40.60 -17.15 -18.95
C ARG A 804 39.39 -17.11 -18.00
N GLY A 805 38.16 -16.99 -18.52
CA GLY A 805 36.93 -16.91 -17.73
C GLY A 805 36.78 -15.60 -16.93
N ARG A 806 37.61 -14.58 -17.19
CA ARG A 806 37.69 -13.36 -16.36
C ARG A 806 36.76 -12.23 -16.79
N LEU A 807 36.16 -12.31 -17.99
CA LEU A 807 35.27 -11.27 -18.50
C LEU A 807 33.92 -11.24 -17.75
N GLY A 808 33.28 -12.39 -17.52
CA GLY A 808 32.09 -12.59 -16.67
C GLY A 808 30.80 -11.86 -17.10
N GLN A 809 30.83 -10.53 -17.10
CA GLN A 809 29.73 -9.64 -17.50
C GLN A 809 30.24 -8.53 -18.41
N VAL A 810 29.42 -8.13 -19.38
CA VAL A 810 29.68 -7.02 -20.29
C VAL A 810 28.47 -6.10 -20.32
N ARG A 811 28.68 -4.80 -20.53
CA ARG A 811 27.58 -3.88 -20.78
C ARG A 811 27.43 -3.71 -22.29
N ALA A 812 26.26 -4.02 -22.80
CA ALA A 812 25.92 -3.89 -24.20
C ALA A 812 25.12 -2.61 -24.41
N VAL A 813 25.66 -1.72 -25.24
CA VAL A 813 25.12 -0.39 -25.53
C VAL A 813 24.57 -0.39 -26.95
N VAL A 814 23.26 -0.24 -27.11
CA VAL A 814 22.60 -0.11 -28.42
C VAL A 814 22.41 1.36 -28.73
N ARG A 815 22.91 1.78 -29.89
CA ARG A 815 22.63 3.09 -30.48
C ARG A 815 21.92 2.88 -31.80
N GLN A 816 20.65 3.24 -31.85
CA GLN A 816 19.80 3.06 -33.01
C GLN A 816 19.88 4.31 -33.91
N GLN A 817 19.88 4.13 -35.23
CA GLN A 817 19.83 5.26 -36.15
C GLN A 817 18.49 5.99 -36.00
N GLY A 818 18.51 7.33 -35.99
CA GLY A 818 17.33 8.18 -35.81
C GLY A 818 16.91 8.43 -34.35
N LEU A 819 17.60 7.85 -33.36
CA LEU A 819 17.38 8.14 -31.94
C LEU A 819 18.62 8.81 -31.33
N ALA A 820 18.42 9.92 -30.61
CA ALA A 820 19.51 10.69 -29.99
C ALA A 820 20.18 9.96 -28.81
N GLN A 821 19.48 9.04 -28.14
CA GLN A 821 19.95 8.39 -26.91
C GLN A 821 20.37 6.92 -27.13
N ALA A 822 21.51 6.53 -26.54
CA ALA A 822 21.99 5.15 -26.52
C ALA A 822 21.57 4.44 -25.21
N ARG A 823 21.18 3.17 -25.28
CA ARG A 823 20.72 2.38 -24.12
C ARG A 823 21.73 1.30 -23.74
N GLY A 824 22.18 1.29 -22.49
CA GLY A 824 23.17 0.33 -21.99
C GLY A 824 22.55 -0.69 -21.03
N GLN A 825 22.69 -1.98 -21.34
CA GLN A 825 22.19 -3.10 -20.52
C GLN A 825 23.34 -4.02 -20.09
N LEU A 826 23.35 -4.47 -18.84
CA LEU A 826 24.29 -5.48 -18.35
C LEU A 826 23.87 -6.87 -18.87
N VAL A 827 24.84 -7.61 -19.41
CA VAL A 827 24.65 -8.95 -19.99
C VAL A 827 25.69 -9.90 -19.41
N ARG A 828 25.22 -11.00 -18.81
CA ARG A 828 26.10 -12.10 -18.38
C ARG A 828 26.54 -12.90 -19.61
N LEU A 829 27.83 -13.20 -19.68
CA LEU A 829 28.36 -14.09 -20.71
C LEU A 829 28.23 -15.53 -20.22
N GLY A 830 27.30 -16.29 -20.83
CA GLY A 830 27.29 -17.75 -20.68
C GLY A 830 28.55 -18.37 -21.30
N ARG A 831 28.98 -19.53 -20.77
CA ARG A 831 30.06 -20.32 -21.36
C ARG A 831 29.71 -20.79 -22.77
#